data_AF-K7GDM2-F1
#
_entry.id   AF-K7GDM2-F1
#
_cell.length_a   1.000
_cell.length_b   1.000
_cell.length_c   1.000
_cell.angle_alpha   90.00
_cell.angle_beta   90.00
_cell.angle_gamma   90.00
#
_symmetry.space_group_name_H-M   'P 1'
#
loop_
_entity.id
_entity.type
_entity.pdbx_description
1 polymer ?
#
loop_
_entity_poly.entity_id
_entity_poly.type
_entity_poly.pdbx_seq_one_letter_code
_entity_poly.pdbx_strand_id
1 'polypeptide(L)'
;GGGGQEQPLGVTIKNIERELICPACKELFTHPLILPCQHSICHKCLKEILFFTLEDSFTDLGSESSCQSSPRIRIHSPSLDRIDRVSRSGWKRNSLTPRTTIFPCPGCRHDVDLGERGINGLFRNFTLETIVERYRQAARAATAIMCDLCKPPPQESTKSCMDCSASYCNECFKIHHPWGTLKAQHEYVGPTTNFRPKILMCPEHEMERVNMYCEICRRPVCHLCKLGGSHANHRVTTMSTAYKTLKEKLSKDIEYLISKESQVKGQISELGLLIKETECNGERAKEEASYNFDKLFDVLEERRSAALRAIEASKNLRLEKLHTQIEEYQGLLENNGLVGYAQEVLKETDQSCFVQTAKQLHVRIQKATESLKSFRPAAQASFEDYVVDITKQEEILGDLSFYTSGVDVPEINEEKSRMYNKALICWEHLEKTDSADTYILEYRKLNREEENVTWQETEACSKSKVISDLENNSSYAFRVRGYKGSVCSPWSREVILHTPPAQVFSFLFDDKCGYNSERLVLNPRRTSVESRAGFPLLLGAERIQVGCYTTLDYIIGDNGITKGKHFWAFHVESYSYLVKVGVASNTKLQEWLHNPRDVTSPRYEQDSGHDSGSEDTCFDSSQPFTLITLGMKKLFIPKAPTASKDSANRILPMPSCIGICLDCDRGKVGFYDADHMKCLYERQVDCSGTMYPAFALMGSAGIHLEEAVTEKYLEYQDDM
;
A
#
# COMPACT_ATOMS: atom_id res chain seq x y z
N GLY A 1 44.33 5.41 30.81
CA GLY A 1 43.06 5.16 31.50
C GLY A 1 42.32 6.45 31.67
N GLY A 2 41.31 6.70 30.85
CA GLY A 2 40.42 7.85 30.96
C GLY A 2 38.99 7.33 30.99
N GLY A 3 38.37 7.34 32.16
CA GLY A 3 36.95 7.01 32.31
C GLY A 3 36.12 8.19 31.85
N GLY A 4 35.54 8.09 30.65
CA GLY A 4 34.50 9.00 30.19
C GLY A 4 33.23 8.78 31.00
N GLN A 5 32.79 9.83 31.70
CA GLN A 5 31.44 9.90 32.24
C GLN A 5 30.48 10.12 31.06
N GLU A 6 29.67 9.11 30.76
CA GLU A 6 28.51 9.25 29.86
C GLU A 6 27.51 10.24 30.49
N GLN A 7 27.30 11.38 29.83
CA GLN A 7 26.17 12.27 30.10
C GLN A 7 24.92 11.66 29.43
N PRO A 8 23.79 11.50 30.14
CA PRO A 8 22.57 11.03 29.51
C PRO A 8 22.01 12.12 28.58
N LEU A 9 21.63 11.69 27.37
CA LEU A 9 21.00 12.47 26.30
C LEU A 9 19.97 13.47 26.85
N GLY A 10 20.30 14.76 26.74
CA GLY A 10 19.51 15.85 27.29
C GLY A 10 18.18 16.03 26.56
N VAL A 11 17.09 15.58 27.18
CA VAL A 11 15.76 16.15 26.92
C VAL A 11 15.88 17.66 27.15
N THR A 12 15.62 18.47 26.12
CA THR A 12 15.75 19.93 26.20
C THR A 12 14.85 20.43 27.34
N ILE A 13 15.39 21.26 28.25
CA ILE A 13 14.68 21.77 29.44
C ILE A 13 13.29 22.35 29.12
N LYS A 14 13.08 22.86 27.89
CA LYS A 14 11.78 23.34 27.41
C LYS A 14 10.70 22.25 27.27
N ASN A 15 11.07 20.99 27.00
CA ASN A 15 10.10 19.90 26.78
C ASN A 15 9.49 19.37 28.08
N ILE A 16 10.15 19.56 29.23
CA ILE A 16 9.65 19.12 30.53
C ILE A 16 8.71 20.15 31.20
N GLU A 17 8.62 21.37 30.67
CA GLU A 17 7.82 22.45 31.26
C GLU A 17 6.35 22.07 31.46
N ARG A 18 5.77 21.33 30.51
CA ARG A 18 4.38 20.85 30.58
C ARG A 18 4.13 19.95 31.80
N GLU A 19 5.13 19.18 32.22
CA GLU A 19 5.06 18.28 33.38
C GLU A 19 5.24 19.03 34.72
N LEU A 20 5.69 20.29 34.68
CA LEU A 20 5.98 21.13 35.85
C LEU A 20 4.86 22.14 36.16
N ILE A 21 3.81 22.17 35.35
CA ILE A 21 2.68 23.10 35.46
C ILE A 21 1.52 22.44 36.21
N CYS A 22 0.98 23.16 37.19
CA CYS A 22 -0.20 22.74 37.91
C CYS A 22 -1.44 22.79 36.99
N PRO A 23 -2.23 21.70 36.89
CA PRO A 23 -3.39 21.66 35.99
C PRO A 23 -4.51 22.63 36.40
N ALA A 24 -4.54 23.05 37.68
CA ALA A 24 -5.54 23.98 38.21
C ALA A 24 -5.18 25.45 37.98
N CYS A 25 -4.01 25.92 38.44
CA CYS A 25 -3.63 27.33 38.31
C CYS A 25 -2.83 27.66 37.05
N LYS A 26 -2.44 26.66 36.23
CA LYS A 26 -1.61 26.82 35.02
C LYS A 26 -0.23 27.48 35.25
N GLU A 27 0.19 27.54 36.51
CA GLU A 27 1.51 28.02 36.95
C GLU A 27 2.39 26.85 37.39
N LEU A 28 3.70 27.08 37.48
CA LEU A 28 4.65 26.11 38.05
C LEU A 28 4.22 25.68 39.46
N PHE A 29 4.36 24.39 39.79
CA PHE A 29 3.91 23.88 41.09
C PHE A 29 4.50 24.66 42.28
N THR A 30 3.64 24.91 43.27
CA THR A 30 3.98 25.47 44.58
C THR A 30 3.36 24.58 45.65
N HIS A 31 4.21 23.99 46.51
CA HIS A 31 3.79 23.00 47.52
C HIS A 31 2.85 21.92 46.96
N PRO A 32 3.30 21.11 45.97
CA PRO A 32 2.47 20.09 45.33
C PRO A 32 2.08 18.97 46.31
N LEU A 33 0.83 18.51 46.22
CA LEU A 33 0.28 17.36 46.91
C LEU A 33 -0.03 16.25 45.90
N ILE A 34 0.24 15.00 46.27
CA ILE A 34 -0.06 13.82 45.46
C ILE A 34 -1.48 13.35 45.78
N LEU A 35 -2.35 13.33 44.77
CA LEU A 35 -3.71 12.81 44.88
C LEU A 35 -3.73 11.27 44.78
N PRO A 36 -4.79 10.59 45.27
CA PRO A 36 -5.03 9.16 45.05
C PRO A 36 -4.97 8.72 43.58
N CYS A 37 -5.36 9.57 42.63
CA CYS A 37 -5.23 9.35 41.18
C CYS A 37 -3.80 9.59 40.63
N GLN A 38 -2.80 9.71 41.51
CA GLN A 38 -1.37 9.92 41.23
C GLN A 38 -0.99 11.26 40.58
N HIS A 39 -1.96 12.13 40.30
CA HIS A 39 -1.71 13.48 39.83
C HIS A 39 -1.28 14.41 40.98
N SER A 40 -0.48 15.42 40.66
CA SER A 40 -0.08 16.45 41.62
C SER A 40 -0.91 17.73 41.44
N ILE A 41 -1.23 18.40 42.55
CA ILE A 41 -1.91 19.69 42.58
C ILE A 41 -1.31 20.59 43.67
N CYS A 42 -1.21 21.90 43.44
CA CYS A 42 -0.74 22.83 44.48
C CYS A 42 -1.67 22.79 45.70
N HIS A 43 -1.11 22.80 46.90
CA HIS A 43 -1.89 22.80 48.15
C HIS A 43 -2.90 23.97 48.21
N LYS A 44 -2.54 25.15 47.69
CA LYS A 44 -3.46 26.30 47.60
C LYS A 44 -4.64 26.02 46.65
N CYS A 45 -4.36 25.50 45.46
CA CYS A 45 -5.39 25.16 44.48
C CYS A 45 -6.34 24.08 45.00
N LEU A 46 -5.83 23.08 45.70
CA LEU A 46 -6.67 22.05 46.30
C LEU A 46 -7.59 22.62 47.40
N LYS A 47 -7.07 23.53 48.24
CA LYS A 47 -7.89 24.24 49.23
C LYS A 47 -9.00 25.07 48.59
N GLU A 48 -8.71 25.75 47.49
CA GLU A 48 -9.69 26.56 46.76
C GLU A 48 -10.76 25.67 46.11
N ILE A 49 -10.38 24.59 45.44
CA ILE A 49 -11.34 23.63 44.84
C ILE A 49 -12.27 23.02 45.89
N LEU A 50 -11.73 22.66 47.05
CA LEU A 50 -12.52 22.11 48.16
C LEU A 50 -13.40 23.18 48.84
N PHE A 51 -13.00 24.45 48.82
CA PHE A 51 -13.81 25.54 49.32
C PHE A 51 -15.03 25.79 48.43
N PHE A 52 -14.84 25.83 47.10
CA PHE A 52 -15.94 26.03 46.15
C PHE A 52 -16.92 24.85 46.10
N THR A 53 -16.43 23.61 46.13
CA THR A 53 -17.29 22.40 46.17
C THR A 53 -18.16 22.33 47.45
N LEU A 54 -17.72 22.95 48.55
CA LEU A 54 -18.51 23.04 49.78
C LEU A 54 -19.56 24.16 49.76
N GLU A 55 -19.38 25.24 48.98
CA GLU A 55 -20.40 26.29 48.82
C GLU A 55 -21.55 25.83 47.90
N ASP A 56 -21.24 25.12 46.80
CA ASP A 56 -22.27 24.59 45.88
C ASP A 56 -23.20 23.56 46.55
N SER A 57 -22.72 22.88 47.60
CA SER A 57 -23.52 21.91 48.39
C SER A 57 -24.63 22.56 49.24
N PHE A 58 -24.62 23.88 49.43
CA PHE A 58 -25.65 24.60 50.22
C PHE A 58 -26.76 25.24 49.36
N THR A 59 -26.62 25.26 48.03
CA THR A 59 -27.58 25.91 47.12
C THR A 59 -28.58 24.94 46.46
N ASP A 60 -28.34 23.63 46.48
CA ASP A 60 -29.23 22.64 45.84
C ASP A 60 -30.22 22.00 46.83
N LEU A 61 -31.21 22.78 47.26
CA LEU A 61 -32.52 22.26 47.68
C LEU A 61 -33.61 23.06 46.99
N GLY A 62 -33.77 22.80 45.69
CA GLY A 62 -34.93 23.28 44.95
C GLY A 62 -34.80 23.07 43.45
N SER A 63 -35.35 21.96 42.96
CA SER A 63 -36.15 21.81 41.72
C SER A 63 -35.73 20.61 40.87
N GLU A 64 -36.63 19.63 40.77
CA GLU A 64 -36.60 18.58 39.76
C GLU A 64 -36.97 19.16 38.37
N SER A 65 -36.22 18.82 37.32
CA SER A 65 -36.74 18.09 36.15
C SER A 65 -35.84 18.20 34.90
N SER A 66 -35.65 17.03 34.29
CA SER A 66 -35.42 16.76 32.86
C SER A 66 -34.07 17.05 32.19
N CYS A 67 -33.67 16.03 31.43
CA CYS A 67 -32.47 15.81 30.65
C CYS A 67 -32.21 16.84 29.55
N GLN A 68 -30.93 17.17 29.29
CA GLN A 68 -30.27 17.02 27.98
C GLN A 68 -28.77 17.40 28.04
N SER A 69 -27.95 16.43 27.62
CA SER A 69 -26.77 16.51 26.76
C SER A 69 -25.88 17.78 26.70
N SER A 70 -24.57 17.52 26.90
CA SER A 70 -23.37 18.24 26.38
C SER A 70 -22.74 19.36 27.25
N PRO A 71 -21.44 19.25 27.60
CA PRO A 71 -20.75 20.26 28.41
C PRO A 71 -20.12 21.35 27.53
N ARG A 72 -20.59 22.60 27.66
CA ARG A 72 -19.85 23.79 27.19
C ARG A 72 -19.20 24.49 28.37
N ILE A 73 -17.88 24.61 28.31
CA ILE A 73 -17.05 25.37 29.24
C ILE A 73 -17.32 26.87 29.02
N ARG A 74 -17.87 27.55 30.03
CA ARG A 74 -17.95 29.02 30.10
C ARG A 74 -16.84 29.52 31.02
N ILE A 75 -15.92 30.31 30.46
CA ILE A 75 -14.91 31.07 31.20
C ILE A 75 -15.54 32.43 31.54
N HIS A 76 -15.51 32.84 32.80
CA HIS A 76 -15.78 34.24 33.20
C HIS A 76 -14.64 34.78 34.09
N SER A 77 -14.12 35.94 33.68
CA SER A 77 -13.20 36.82 34.42
C SER A 77 -13.98 37.85 35.24
N PRO A 78 -13.38 38.53 36.24
CA PRO A 78 -14.11 39.19 37.32
C PRO A 78 -14.37 40.68 37.08
N SER A 79 -15.49 41.19 37.63
CA SER A 79 -15.71 42.62 37.86
C SER A 79 -16.39 42.86 39.21
N LEU A 80 -15.94 43.93 39.86
CA LEU A 80 -16.32 44.48 41.16
C LEU A 80 -17.73 45.13 41.09
N ASP A 81 -18.60 44.92 42.09
CA ASP A 81 -19.07 45.97 43.02
C ASP A 81 -20.22 45.52 43.97
N ARG A 82 -19.90 45.58 45.27
CA ARG A 82 -20.61 46.21 46.41
C ARG A 82 -22.14 46.09 46.64
N ILE A 83 -22.45 45.57 47.86
CA ILE A 83 -23.14 46.23 49.02
C ILE A 83 -24.42 45.57 49.63
N ASP A 84 -24.26 45.27 50.92
CA ASP A 84 -25.15 45.32 52.11
C ASP A 84 -26.32 44.35 52.42
N ARG A 85 -26.11 43.69 53.58
CA ARG A 85 -26.89 43.78 54.85
C ARG A 85 -27.95 42.71 55.20
N VAL A 86 -27.65 42.08 56.34
CA VAL A 86 -28.46 41.91 57.59
C VAL A 86 -28.76 40.47 58.04
N SER A 87 -28.40 40.31 59.32
CA SER A 87 -28.47 39.22 60.29
C SER A 87 -29.84 38.58 60.62
N ARG A 88 -29.70 37.32 61.08
CA ARG A 88 -30.40 36.59 62.17
C ARG A 88 -31.83 36.07 61.96
N SER A 89 -31.97 34.75 61.93
CA SER A 89 -32.43 33.86 63.03
C SER A 89 -32.56 32.44 62.44
N GLY A 90 -31.85 31.42 62.92
CA GLY A 90 -32.16 30.64 64.12
C GLY A 90 -32.91 29.36 63.73
N TRP A 91 -32.33 28.18 63.97
CA TRP A 91 -32.94 26.99 64.60
C TRP A 91 -31.96 25.80 64.55
N LYS A 92 -31.76 25.17 65.72
CA LYS A 92 -30.98 23.96 65.93
C LYS A 92 -31.70 22.74 65.35
N ARG A 93 -30.94 21.78 64.78
CA ARG A 93 -30.86 20.40 65.29
C ARG A 93 -29.80 19.56 64.56
N ASN A 94 -29.19 18.67 65.35
CA ASN A 94 -28.07 17.79 65.03
C ASN A 94 -28.34 16.90 63.80
N SER A 95 -27.36 16.81 62.90
CA SER A 95 -27.15 15.63 62.06
C SER A 95 -25.64 15.40 61.89
N LEU A 96 -25.16 14.28 62.41
CA LEU A 96 -23.81 13.75 62.22
C LEU A 96 -23.83 12.99 60.89
N THR A 97 -23.54 13.67 59.78
CA THR A 97 -23.21 13.02 58.51
C THR A 97 -21.76 13.36 58.12
N PRO A 98 -20.95 12.40 57.65
CA PRO A 98 -19.55 12.65 57.30
C PRO A 98 -19.49 13.63 56.13
N ARG A 99 -18.61 14.63 56.22
CA ARG A 99 -18.32 15.56 55.11
C ARG A 99 -17.69 14.76 53.96
N THR A 100 -18.45 14.45 52.92
CA THR A 100 -17.92 13.87 51.67
C THR A 100 -17.01 14.90 51.00
N THR A 101 -15.74 14.54 50.81
CA THR A 101 -14.68 15.40 50.23
C THR A 101 -14.27 14.88 48.85
N ILE A 102 -15.26 14.58 48.02
CA ILE A 102 -15.08 14.06 46.66
C ILE A 102 -15.00 15.25 45.70
N PHE A 103 -13.98 15.28 44.84
CA PHE A 103 -13.86 16.29 43.78
C PHE A 103 -13.23 15.71 42.51
N PRO A 104 -13.57 16.22 41.31
CA PRO A 104 -12.97 15.76 40.07
C PRO A 104 -11.55 16.30 39.94
N CYS A 105 -10.56 15.42 39.72
CA CYS A 105 -9.18 15.83 39.52
C CYS A 105 -9.04 16.69 38.24
N PRO A 106 -8.48 17.91 38.30
CA PRO A 106 -8.29 18.76 37.12
C PRO A 106 -7.37 18.18 36.03
N GLY A 107 -6.53 17.20 36.38
CA GLY A 107 -5.62 16.53 35.45
C GLY A 107 -6.26 15.40 34.64
N CYS A 108 -6.99 14.50 35.32
CA CYS A 108 -7.54 13.28 34.70
C CYS A 108 -9.07 13.17 34.76
N ARG A 109 -9.77 14.15 35.35
CA ARG A 109 -11.23 14.20 35.53
C ARG A 109 -11.85 13.04 36.34
N HIS A 110 -11.03 12.21 36.98
CA HIS A 110 -11.52 11.17 37.89
C HIS A 110 -11.92 11.77 39.24
N ASP A 111 -13.00 11.27 39.82
CA ASP A 111 -13.44 11.65 41.15
C ASP A 111 -12.48 11.12 42.22
N VAL A 112 -11.96 12.05 43.03
CA VAL A 112 -10.99 11.79 44.08
C VAL A 112 -11.66 11.97 45.43
N ASP A 113 -11.74 10.90 46.21
CA ASP A 113 -12.16 10.94 47.61
C ASP A 113 -10.95 11.14 48.53
N LEU A 114 -11.00 12.19 49.37
CA LEU A 114 -9.95 12.51 50.34
C LEU A 114 -10.19 11.88 51.72
N GLY A 115 -11.36 11.26 51.94
CA GLY A 115 -11.73 10.63 53.20
C GLY A 115 -11.78 11.59 54.40
N GLU A 116 -11.84 11.03 55.61
CA GLU A 116 -12.06 11.78 56.86
C GLU A 116 -10.93 12.77 57.21
N ARG A 117 -9.72 12.55 56.68
CA ARG A 117 -8.54 13.38 56.94
C ARG A 117 -8.36 14.52 55.94
N GLY A 118 -9.17 14.56 54.87
CA GLY A 118 -9.13 15.60 53.85
C GLY A 118 -7.71 15.83 53.28
N ILE A 119 -7.35 17.10 53.09
CA ILE A 119 -6.05 17.52 52.52
C ILE A 119 -4.85 17.01 53.34
N ASN A 120 -5.01 16.87 54.66
CA ASN A 120 -3.93 16.46 55.56
C ASN A 120 -3.54 14.98 55.38
N GLY A 121 -4.41 14.18 54.76
CA GLY A 121 -4.12 12.78 54.42
C GLY A 121 -3.22 12.58 53.19
N LEU A 122 -2.87 13.67 52.48
CA LEU A 122 -2.11 13.60 51.23
C LEU A 122 -0.61 13.79 51.45
N PHE A 123 0.20 13.08 50.66
CA PHE A 123 1.64 13.27 50.64
C PHE A 123 2.04 14.54 49.89
N ARG A 124 3.01 15.28 50.42
CA ARG A 124 3.70 16.34 49.68
C ARG A 124 4.66 15.76 48.66
N ASN A 125 4.69 16.30 47.45
CA ASN A 125 5.59 15.89 46.38
C ASN A 125 6.89 16.72 46.39
N PHE A 126 7.76 16.46 47.36
CA PHE A 126 9.03 17.17 47.51
C PHE A 126 9.97 17.00 46.30
N THR A 127 9.85 15.86 45.59
CA THR A 127 10.63 15.59 44.38
C THR A 127 10.22 16.55 43.27
N LEU A 128 8.93 16.69 43.00
CA LEU A 128 8.40 17.64 42.02
C LEU A 128 8.74 19.09 42.40
N GLU A 129 8.61 19.45 43.67
CA GLU A 129 9.03 20.76 44.18
C GLU A 129 10.51 21.04 43.92
N THR A 130 11.38 20.05 44.13
CA THR A 130 12.82 20.17 43.86
C THR A 130 13.13 20.23 42.35
N ILE A 131 12.39 19.50 41.51
CA ILE A 131 12.54 19.56 40.05
C ILE A 131 12.10 20.93 39.53
N VAL A 132 10.97 21.46 39.99
CA VAL A 132 10.49 22.80 39.66
C VAL A 132 11.47 23.87 40.10
N GLU A 133 12.09 23.71 41.28
CA GLU A 133 13.09 24.66 41.76
C GLU A 133 14.36 24.65 40.90
N ARG A 134 14.86 23.47 40.53
CA ARG A 134 15.97 23.35 39.56
C ARG A 134 15.60 23.94 38.20
N TYR A 135 14.37 23.74 37.75
CA TYR A 135 13.85 24.34 36.51
C TYR A 135 13.81 25.86 36.61
N ARG A 136 13.32 26.44 37.71
CA ARG A 136 13.33 27.89 37.96
C ARG A 136 14.74 28.47 37.94
N GLN A 137 15.69 27.78 38.57
CA GLN A 137 17.10 28.17 38.61
C GLN A 137 17.79 28.06 37.25
N ALA A 138 17.42 27.08 36.42
CA ALA A 138 17.93 26.94 35.07
C ALA A 138 17.28 27.92 34.08
N ALA A 139 16.00 28.24 34.26
CA ALA A 139 15.24 29.16 33.41
C ALA A 139 15.49 30.64 33.74
N ARG A 140 15.88 30.95 34.99
CA ARG A 140 16.25 32.30 35.44
C ARG A 140 17.69 32.26 35.96
N ALA A 141 18.61 32.90 35.26
CA ALA A 141 19.87 33.29 35.86
C ALA A 141 19.58 34.24 37.04
N ALA A 142 19.57 33.70 38.26
CA ALA A 142 19.60 34.36 39.58
C ALA A 142 18.66 35.57 39.81
N THR A 143 17.49 35.35 40.42
CA THR A 143 17.00 36.31 41.44
C THR A 143 17.79 36.05 42.71
N ALA A 144 18.70 36.96 43.06
CA ALA A 144 19.46 36.86 44.30
C ALA A 144 18.51 36.90 45.51
N ILE A 145 18.68 35.95 46.44
CA ILE A 145 17.94 35.95 47.70
C ILE A 145 18.55 37.04 48.57
N MET A 146 17.77 38.05 48.95
CA MET A 146 18.27 39.20 49.71
C MET A 146 18.39 38.88 51.20
N CYS A 147 19.23 39.62 51.93
CA CYS A 147 19.41 39.49 53.37
C CYS A 147 18.21 40.06 54.12
N ASP A 148 17.63 39.28 55.03
CA ASP A 148 16.43 39.64 55.78
C ASP A 148 16.67 40.72 56.86
N LEU A 149 17.95 40.99 57.19
CA LEU A 149 18.35 41.79 58.35
C LEU A 149 19.20 43.03 58.00
N CYS A 150 19.50 43.25 56.73
CA CYS A 150 20.22 44.46 56.30
C CYS A 150 19.31 45.69 56.40
N LYS A 151 19.87 46.82 56.84
CA LYS A 151 19.21 48.13 56.64
C LYS A 151 19.17 48.44 55.14
N PRO A 152 18.12 49.11 54.62
CA PRO A 152 18.00 49.39 53.19
C PRO A 152 19.20 50.21 52.66
N PRO A 153 19.77 49.87 51.48
CA PRO A 153 19.36 48.77 50.60
C PRO A 153 19.86 47.40 51.09
N PRO A 154 19.02 46.35 51.02
CA PRO A 154 19.41 45.00 51.45
C PRO A 154 20.51 44.44 50.54
N GLN A 155 21.47 43.71 51.13
CA GLN A 155 22.53 43.02 50.37
C GLN A 155 22.12 41.59 50.02
N GLU A 156 22.77 41.01 49.01
CA GLU A 156 22.57 39.61 48.65
C GLU A 156 22.98 38.69 49.80
N SER A 157 22.12 37.72 50.10
CA SER A 157 22.41 36.68 51.08
C SER A 157 23.47 35.74 50.53
N THR A 158 24.40 35.36 51.40
CA THR A 158 25.44 34.37 51.10
C THR A 158 25.18 33.07 51.85
N LYS A 159 24.40 33.11 52.94
CA LYS A 159 24.09 31.97 53.80
C LYS A 159 22.65 32.05 54.28
N SER A 160 21.99 30.90 54.35
CA SER A 160 20.66 30.73 54.92
C SER A 160 20.76 29.77 56.10
N CYS A 161 20.28 30.18 57.27
CA CYS A 161 20.28 29.34 58.46
C CYS A 161 18.95 28.59 58.55
N MET A 162 19.00 27.26 58.58
CA MET A 162 17.82 26.40 58.62
C MET A 162 17.06 26.54 59.95
N ASP A 163 17.81 26.65 61.06
CA ASP A 163 17.23 26.78 62.40
C ASP A 163 16.64 28.18 62.65
N CYS A 164 17.27 29.23 62.11
CA CYS A 164 16.74 30.59 62.18
C CYS A 164 15.69 30.89 61.11
N SER A 165 15.54 30.01 60.10
CA SER A 165 14.66 30.19 58.94
C SER A 165 14.80 31.55 58.26
N ALA A 166 16.04 32.04 58.14
CA ALA A 166 16.37 33.36 57.60
C ALA A 166 17.64 33.33 56.74
N SER A 167 17.71 34.24 55.78
CA SER A 167 18.86 34.43 54.89
C SER A 167 19.65 35.67 55.28
N TYR A 168 20.97 35.51 55.31
CA TYR A 168 21.92 36.49 55.82
C TYR A 168 22.98 36.78 54.77
N CYS A 169 23.36 38.05 54.63
CA CYS A 169 24.66 38.41 54.06
C CYS A 169 25.78 37.99 55.01
N ASN A 170 27.02 37.93 54.52
CA ASN A 170 28.17 37.51 55.34
C ASN A 170 28.36 38.36 56.62
N GLU A 171 28.04 39.65 56.57
CA GLU A 171 28.14 40.57 57.71
C GLU A 171 27.08 40.24 58.77
N CYS A 172 25.80 40.21 58.38
CA CYS A 172 24.68 39.91 59.26
C CYS A 172 24.75 38.49 59.82
N PHE A 173 25.30 37.52 59.06
CA PHE A 173 25.47 36.15 59.56
C PHE A 173 26.44 36.11 60.74
N LYS A 174 27.59 36.78 60.65
CA LYS A 174 28.59 36.83 61.73
C LYS A 174 28.05 37.51 62.99
N ILE A 175 27.23 38.54 62.82
CA ILE A 175 26.61 39.29 63.93
C ILE A 175 25.55 38.42 64.65
N HIS A 176 24.74 37.68 63.90
CA HIS A 176 23.67 36.84 64.46
C HIS A 176 24.13 35.43 64.89
N HIS A 177 25.26 34.95 64.37
CA HIS A 177 25.88 33.66 64.67
C HIS A 177 27.35 33.85 65.09
N PRO A 178 27.63 34.60 66.18
CA PRO A 178 28.98 34.84 66.64
C PRO A 178 29.60 33.56 67.19
N TRP A 179 30.88 33.34 66.87
CA TRP A 179 31.62 32.14 67.22
C TRP A 179 31.61 31.89 68.73
N GLY A 180 31.37 30.63 69.15
CA GLY A 180 31.29 30.24 70.56
C GLY A 180 29.90 30.32 71.20
N THR A 181 28.85 30.68 70.45
CA THR A 181 27.45 30.69 70.94
C THR A 181 26.67 29.46 70.49
N LEU A 182 25.58 29.11 71.19
CA LEU A 182 24.63 28.07 70.77
C LEU A 182 24.11 28.30 69.34
N LYS A 183 23.94 29.57 68.94
CA LYS A 183 23.53 29.92 67.58
C LYS A 183 24.59 29.62 66.52
N ALA A 184 25.88 29.58 66.88
CA ALA A 184 26.93 29.20 65.93
C ALA A 184 26.89 27.71 65.52
N GLN A 185 26.15 26.88 66.27
CA GLN A 185 25.94 25.47 65.93
C GLN A 185 24.75 25.23 65.00
N HIS A 186 24.01 26.29 64.64
CA HIS A 186 22.88 26.16 63.72
C HIS A 186 23.34 25.69 62.33
N GLU A 187 22.54 24.80 61.73
CA GLU A 187 22.78 24.30 60.38
C GLU A 187 22.51 25.41 59.36
N TYR A 188 23.53 25.78 58.59
CA TYR A 188 23.39 26.76 57.52
C TYR A 188 23.76 26.15 56.16
N VAL A 189 23.01 26.58 55.13
CA VAL A 189 23.18 26.18 53.73
C VAL A 189 23.39 27.43 52.87
N GLY A 190 23.66 27.25 51.57
CA GLY A 190 23.63 28.37 50.62
C GLY A 190 22.25 29.04 50.57
N PRO A 191 22.12 30.24 49.98
CA PRO A 191 20.87 31.00 49.99
C PRO A 191 19.69 30.15 49.48
N THR A 192 18.67 29.98 50.31
CA THR A 192 17.47 29.19 50.00
C THR A 192 16.24 29.88 50.55
N THR A 193 15.12 29.79 49.82
CA THR A 193 13.80 30.18 50.32
C THR A 193 13.09 29.03 51.05
N ASN A 194 13.72 27.85 51.09
CA ASN A 194 13.13 26.61 51.59
C ASN A 194 13.89 26.10 52.83
N PHE A 195 13.47 26.54 54.02
CA PHE A 195 14.09 26.20 55.31
C PHE A 195 13.55 24.92 55.98
N ARG A 196 12.71 24.15 55.28
CA ARG A 196 12.03 22.98 55.86
C ARG A 196 12.82 21.69 55.63
N PRO A 197 12.99 20.82 56.66
CA PRO A 197 13.57 19.49 56.47
C PRO A 197 12.75 18.66 55.48
N LYS A 198 13.39 18.11 54.44
CA LYS A 198 12.77 17.25 53.43
C LYS A 198 12.62 15.82 53.93
N ILE A 199 11.89 15.65 55.02
CA ILE A 199 11.61 14.34 55.63
C ILE A 199 10.14 14.00 55.36
N LEU A 200 9.91 12.86 54.70
CA LEU A 200 8.56 12.37 54.47
C LEU A 200 8.02 11.77 55.77
N MET A 201 7.12 12.51 56.42
CA MET A 201 6.39 12.05 57.60
C MET A 201 5.15 11.27 57.17
N CYS A 202 4.74 10.30 57.98
CA CYS A 202 3.55 9.50 57.69
C CYS A 202 2.28 10.35 57.89
N PRO A 203 1.37 10.41 56.91
CA PRO A 203 0.09 11.10 57.04
C PRO A 203 -0.83 10.48 58.09
N GLU A 204 -0.58 9.21 58.47
CA GLU A 204 -1.33 8.51 59.52
C GLU A 204 -0.68 8.63 60.90
N HIS A 205 0.64 8.82 60.94
CA HIS A 205 1.43 8.84 62.16
C HIS A 205 2.43 10.01 62.07
N GLU A 206 1.98 11.20 62.46
CA GLU A 206 2.66 12.48 62.17
C GLU A 206 4.10 12.57 62.72
N MET A 207 4.42 11.81 63.77
CA MET A 207 5.75 11.74 64.39
C MET A 207 6.67 10.69 63.74
N GLU A 208 6.14 9.86 62.85
CA GLU A 208 6.88 8.74 62.26
C GLU A 208 7.38 9.01 60.85
N ARG A 209 8.63 8.64 60.61
CA ARG A 209 9.25 8.72 59.29
C ARG A 209 8.82 7.54 58.44
N VAL A 210 8.59 7.81 57.16
CA VAL A 210 8.25 6.80 56.18
C VAL A 210 9.53 6.13 55.67
N ASN A 211 9.71 4.84 55.98
CA ASN A 211 10.95 4.09 55.69
C ASN A 211 10.72 2.70 55.07
N MET A 212 9.46 2.34 54.79
CA MET A 212 9.09 1.08 54.15
C MET A 212 8.14 1.32 52.97
N TYR A 213 7.98 0.32 52.12
CA TYR A 213 7.13 0.39 50.93
C TYR A 213 6.11 -0.75 50.94
N CYS A 214 4.83 -0.41 50.85
CA CYS A 214 3.77 -1.40 50.71
C CYS A 214 3.55 -1.72 49.23
N GLU A 215 3.76 -2.98 48.85
CA GLU A 215 3.67 -3.40 47.44
C GLU A 215 2.23 -3.52 46.95
N ILE A 216 1.29 -3.81 47.84
CA ILE A 216 -0.14 -3.95 47.52
C ILE A 216 -0.74 -2.56 47.27
N CYS A 217 -0.50 -1.62 48.19
CA CYS A 217 -1.02 -0.25 48.07
C CYS A 217 -0.12 0.68 47.24
N ARG A 218 1.03 0.18 46.77
CA ARG A 218 2.03 0.91 45.97
C ARG A 218 2.42 2.29 46.55
N ARG A 219 2.50 2.39 47.88
CA ARG A 219 2.77 3.65 48.58
C ARG A 219 3.78 3.47 49.72
N PRO A 220 4.55 4.51 50.05
CA PRO A 220 5.52 4.45 51.13
C PRO A 220 4.77 4.53 52.48
N VAL A 221 5.16 3.69 53.44
CA VAL A 221 4.52 3.53 54.76
C VAL A 221 5.56 3.58 55.90
N CYS A 222 5.14 3.95 57.12
CA CYS A 222 6.01 3.90 58.31
C CYS A 222 5.87 2.56 59.05
N HIS A 223 6.67 2.36 60.08
CA HIS A 223 6.66 1.14 60.89
C HIS A 223 5.35 0.91 61.65
N LEU A 224 4.71 1.96 62.17
CA LEU A 224 3.42 1.87 62.84
C LEU A 224 2.28 1.46 61.89
N CYS A 225 2.32 1.89 60.62
CA CYS A 225 1.35 1.43 59.61
C CYS A 225 1.38 -0.09 59.41
N LYS A 226 2.54 -0.74 59.61
CA LYS A 226 2.71 -2.20 59.50
C LYS A 226 2.40 -2.95 60.79
N LEU A 227 2.73 -2.38 61.95
CA LEU A 227 2.57 -3.08 63.24
C LEU A 227 1.13 -3.10 63.76
N GLY A 228 0.31 -2.09 63.44
CA GLY A 228 -1.08 -2.03 63.90
C GLY A 228 -2.00 -1.10 63.09
N GLY A 229 -1.54 -0.62 61.93
CA GLY A 229 -2.29 0.29 61.07
C GLY A 229 -2.95 -0.40 59.87
N SER A 230 -3.38 0.42 58.90
CA SER A 230 -4.09 0.01 57.69
C SER A 230 -3.31 -0.94 56.75
N HIS A 231 -2.05 -1.26 57.05
CA HIS A 231 -1.18 -2.14 56.25
C HIS A 231 -0.66 -3.36 57.03
N ALA A 232 -1.29 -3.71 58.15
CA ALA A 232 -0.88 -4.85 58.97
C ALA A 232 -0.75 -6.16 58.15
N ASN A 233 -1.70 -6.40 57.25
CA ASN A 233 -1.76 -7.61 56.42
C ASN A 233 -1.12 -7.46 55.03
N HIS A 234 -0.52 -6.31 54.70
CA HIS A 234 0.08 -6.09 53.39
C HIS A 234 1.55 -6.52 53.36
N ARG A 235 2.01 -6.96 52.18
CA ARG A 235 3.43 -7.20 51.93
C ARG A 235 4.17 -5.86 51.88
N VAL A 236 5.12 -5.70 52.79
CA VAL A 236 5.90 -4.47 52.96
C VAL A 236 7.38 -4.82 52.86
N THR A 237 8.11 -4.05 52.06
CA THR A 237 9.56 -4.18 51.86
C THR A 237 10.30 -2.94 52.33
N THR A 238 11.63 -3.04 52.44
CA THR A 238 12.46 -1.90 52.85
C THR A 238 12.49 -0.83 51.75
N MET A 239 12.57 0.44 52.12
CA MET A 239 12.64 1.53 51.13
C MET A 239 13.79 1.34 50.13
N SER A 240 14.93 0.80 50.58
CA SER A 240 16.11 0.56 49.73
C SER A 240 15.88 -0.48 48.64
N THR A 241 15.11 -1.54 48.92
CA THR A 241 14.80 -2.58 47.92
C THR A 241 13.80 -2.06 46.91
N ALA A 242 12.71 -1.45 47.38
CA ALA A 242 11.72 -0.80 46.51
C ALA A 242 12.34 0.29 45.61
N TYR A 243 13.28 1.09 46.13
CA TYR A 243 14.02 2.09 45.35
C TYR A 243 14.77 1.46 44.18
N LYS A 244 15.54 0.39 44.40
CA LYS A 244 16.31 -0.27 43.33
C LYS A 244 15.38 -0.82 42.26
N THR A 245 14.36 -1.58 42.65
CA THR A 245 13.41 -2.20 41.70
C THR A 245 12.63 -1.16 40.89
N LEU A 246 12.11 -0.11 41.53
CA LEU A 246 11.37 0.95 40.82
C LEU A 246 12.26 1.77 39.90
N LYS A 247 13.51 2.05 40.32
CA LYS A 247 14.49 2.76 39.49
C LYS A 247 14.87 1.96 38.25
N GLU A 248 15.19 0.67 38.42
CA GLU A 248 15.52 -0.22 37.29
C GLU A 248 14.36 -0.36 36.31
N LYS A 249 13.14 -0.55 36.81
CA LYS A 249 11.94 -0.63 35.97
C LYS A 249 11.73 0.66 35.17
N LEU A 250 11.79 1.82 35.84
CA LEU A 250 11.63 3.11 35.20
C LEU A 250 12.71 3.38 34.15
N SER A 251 13.96 2.99 34.43
CA SER A 251 15.06 3.09 33.46
C SER A 251 14.77 2.28 32.19
N LYS A 252 14.35 1.02 32.32
CA LYS A 252 14.00 0.16 31.17
C LYS A 252 12.83 0.72 30.36
N ASP A 253 11.78 1.19 31.04
CA ASP A 253 10.61 1.77 30.38
C ASP A 253 10.97 3.05 29.60
N ILE A 254 11.87 3.89 30.15
CA ILE A 254 12.38 5.10 29.46
C ILE A 254 13.26 4.73 28.26
N GLU A 255 14.19 3.79 28.41
CA GLU A 255 15.04 3.31 27.31
C GLU A 255 14.21 2.77 26.15
N TYR A 256 13.14 2.03 26.45
CA TYR A 256 12.19 1.57 25.45
C TYR A 256 11.51 2.73 24.71
N LEU A 257 11.00 3.74 25.43
CA LEU A 257 10.36 4.90 24.80
C LEU A 257 11.33 5.69 23.91
N ILE A 258 12.57 5.88 24.34
CA ILE A 258 13.63 6.53 23.56
C ILE A 258 13.92 5.70 22.29
N SER A 259 14.00 4.38 22.40
CA SER A 259 14.24 3.50 21.25
C SER A 259 13.14 3.56 20.18
N LYS A 260 11.91 3.91 20.57
CA LYS A 260 10.75 4.00 19.68
C LYS A 260 10.54 5.39 19.06
N GLU A 261 11.27 6.40 19.51
CA GLU A 261 11.17 7.76 18.98
C GLU A 261 11.45 7.82 17.48
N SER A 262 12.47 7.09 17.00
CA SER A 262 12.82 7.04 15.57
C SER A 262 11.73 6.38 14.73
N GLN A 263 11.11 5.31 15.23
CA GLN A 263 10.03 4.61 14.55
C GLN A 263 8.81 5.53 14.35
N VAL A 264 8.41 6.25 15.40
CA VAL A 264 7.27 7.20 15.31
C VAL A 264 7.58 8.34 14.34
N LYS A 265 8.81 8.88 14.35
CA LYS A 265 9.23 9.89 13.37
C LYS A 265 9.17 9.35 11.93
N GLY A 266 9.60 8.11 11.70
CA GLY A 266 9.49 7.44 10.42
C GLY A 266 8.05 7.34 9.92
N GLN A 267 7.13 6.91 10.80
CA GLN A 267 5.69 6.83 10.48
C GLN A 267 5.08 8.20 10.17
N ILE A 268 5.47 9.26 10.90
CA ILE A 268 5.02 10.64 10.60
C ILE A 268 5.51 11.07 9.20
N SER A 269 6.76 10.74 8.85
CA SER A 269 7.30 11.04 7.52
C SER A 269 6.58 10.28 6.41
N GLU A 270 6.28 8.99 6.62
CA GLU A 270 5.51 8.16 5.68
C GLU A 270 4.11 8.72 5.44
N LEU A 271 3.38 9.06 6.52
CA LEU A 271 2.08 9.72 6.41
C LEU A 271 2.18 11.07 5.69
N GLY A 272 3.25 11.83 5.93
CA GLY A 272 3.50 13.10 5.24
C GLY A 272 3.73 12.93 3.72
N LEU A 273 4.36 11.84 3.29
CA LEU A 273 4.52 11.52 1.87
C LEU A 273 3.18 11.13 1.24
N LEU A 274 2.40 10.29 1.92
CA LEU A 274 1.09 9.85 1.43
C LEU A 274 0.11 11.01 1.27
N ILE A 275 0.13 11.97 2.19
CA ILE A 275 -0.68 13.20 2.08
C ILE A 275 -0.30 13.98 0.81
N LYS A 276 1.00 14.21 0.58
CA LYS A 276 1.48 14.93 -0.61
C LYS A 276 1.11 14.22 -1.91
N GLU A 277 1.25 12.90 -1.93
CA GLU A 277 0.88 12.09 -3.09
C GLU A 277 -0.62 12.19 -3.38
N THR A 278 -1.46 12.11 -2.34
CA THR A 278 -2.91 12.25 -2.46
C THR A 278 -3.31 13.63 -2.99
N GLU A 279 -2.68 14.70 -2.49
CA GLU A 279 -2.89 16.07 -2.97
C GLU A 279 -2.51 16.21 -4.45
N CYS A 280 -1.34 15.69 -4.86
CA CYS A 280 -0.87 15.75 -6.24
C CYS A 280 -1.79 14.94 -7.18
N ASN A 281 -2.20 13.74 -6.77
CA ASN A 281 -3.15 12.93 -7.53
C ASN A 281 -4.51 13.62 -7.68
N GLY A 282 -4.99 14.29 -6.61
CA GLY A 282 -6.22 15.07 -6.65
C GLY A 282 -6.16 16.23 -7.65
N GLU A 283 -5.06 17.00 -7.67
CA GLU A 283 -4.91 18.10 -8.63
C GLU A 283 -4.79 17.59 -10.07
N ARG A 284 -4.02 16.52 -10.32
CA ARG A 284 -3.93 15.89 -11.64
C ARG A 284 -5.29 15.41 -12.15
N ALA A 285 -6.10 14.77 -11.29
CA ALA A 285 -7.43 14.32 -11.67
C ALA A 285 -8.35 15.49 -12.06
N LYS A 286 -8.21 16.63 -11.38
CA LYS A 286 -8.96 17.86 -11.69
C LYS A 286 -8.48 18.52 -12.99
N GLU A 287 -7.18 18.58 -13.23
CA GLU A 287 -6.61 19.07 -14.49
C GLU A 287 -7.09 18.23 -15.67
N GLU A 288 -7.07 16.90 -15.54
CA GLU A 288 -7.54 16.00 -16.61
C GLU A 288 -9.05 16.11 -16.85
N ALA A 289 -9.85 16.22 -15.80
CA ALA A 289 -11.29 16.49 -15.95
C ALA A 289 -11.51 17.81 -16.71
N SER A 290 -10.79 18.86 -16.35
CA SER A 290 -10.88 20.17 -17.02
C SER A 290 -10.48 20.06 -18.49
N TYR A 291 -9.36 19.39 -18.79
CA TYR A 291 -8.88 19.15 -20.15
C TYR A 291 -9.92 18.44 -21.04
N ASN A 292 -10.61 17.44 -20.50
CA ASN A 292 -11.65 16.71 -21.24
C ASN A 292 -12.85 17.61 -21.59
N PHE A 293 -13.26 18.49 -20.69
CA PHE A 293 -14.32 19.47 -20.96
C PHE A 293 -13.85 20.55 -21.95
N ASP A 294 -12.62 21.03 -21.84
CA ASP A 294 -12.04 21.99 -22.78
C ASP A 294 -12.02 21.44 -24.21
N LYS A 295 -11.67 20.15 -24.37
CA LYS A 295 -11.74 19.47 -25.67
C LYS A 295 -13.17 19.42 -26.23
N LEU A 296 -14.18 19.20 -25.38
CA LEU A 296 -15.58 19.27 -25.81
C LEU A 296 -15.98 20.68 -26.23
N PHE A 297 -15.54 21.71 -25.49
CA PHE A 297 -15.76 23.10 -25.86
C PHE A 297 -15.15 23.45 -27.21
N ASP A 298 -13.92 22.99 -27.48
CA ASP A 298 -13.25 23.23 -28.77
C ASP A 298 -14.04 22.63 -29.94
N VAL A 299 -14.53 21.39 -29.80
CA VAL A 299 -15.36 20.74 -30.83
C VAL A 299 -16.67 21.50 -31.03
N LEU A 300 -17.33 21.94 -29.95
CA LEU A 300 -18.56 22.71 -30.03
C LEU A 300 -18.34 24.07 -30.71
N GLU A 301 -17.23 24.76 -30.41
CA GLU A 301 -16.91 26.06 -30.99
C GLU A 301 -16.52 25.94 -32.47
N GLU A 302 -15.83 24.85 -32.86
CA GLU A 302 -15.58 24.54 -34.27
C GLU A 302 -16.89 24.32 -35.04
N ARG A 303 -17.81 23.52 -34.48
CA ARG A 303 -19.13 23.25 -35.09
C ARG A 303 -19.97 24.52 -35.21
N ARG A 304 -19.99 25.35 -34.16
CA ARG A 304 -20.63 26.66 -34.17
C ARG A 304 -20.07 27.55 -35.28
N SER A 305 -18.74 27.64 -35.36
CA SER A 305 -18.04 28.45 -36.37
C SER A 305 -18.36 27.97 -37.79
N ALA A 306 -18.38 26.65 -38.02
CA ALA A 306 -18.74 26.08 -39.31
C ALA A 306 -20.19 26.39 -39.72
N ALA A 307 -21.14 26.28 -38.79
CA ALA A 307 -22.55 26.62 -39.04
C ALA A 307 -22.72 28.09 -39.41
N LEU A 308 -22.09 29.00 -38.65
CA LEU A 308 -22.13 30.44 -38.93
C LEU A 308 -21.52 30.78 -40.30
N ARG A 309 -20.39 30.17 -40.66
CA ARG A 309 -19.78 30.34 -41.99
C ARG A 309 -20.70 29.86 -43.11
N ALA A 310 -21.38 28.73 -42.93
CA ALA A 310 -22.31 28.21 -43.93
C ALA A 310 -23.53 29.13 -44.14
N ILE A 311 -24.08 29.68 -43.06
CA ILE A 311 -25.17 30.66 -43.12
C ILE A 311 -24.71 31.93 -43.84
N GLU A 312 -23.52 32.45 -43.50
CA GLU A 312 -22.96 33.65 -44.10
C GLU A 312 -22.69 33.47 -45.61
N ALA A 313 -22.11 32.32 -46.01
CA ALA A 313 -21.90 32.00 -47.42
C ALA A 313 -23.22 31.89 -48.20
N SER A 314 -24.23 31.25 -47.62
CA SER A 314 -25.56 31.13 -48.23
C SER A 314 -26.24 32.49 -48.37
N LYS A 315 -26.13 33.34 -47.35
CA LYS A 315 -26.60 34.73 -47.41
C LYS A 315 -25.94 35.50 -48.55
N ASN A 316 -24.62 35.45 -48.64
CA ASN A 316 -23.86 36.19 -49.64
C ASN A 316 -24.19 35.71 -51.07
N LEU A 317 -24.31 34.39 -51.28
CA LEU A 317 -24.71 33.84 -52.58
C LEU A 317 -26.13 34.27 -52.99
N ARG A 318 -27.08 34.33 -52.04
CA ARG A 318 -28.44 34.79 -52.32
C ARG A 318 -28.47 36.29 -52.63
N LEU A 319 -27.70 37.09 -51.89
CA LEU A 319 -27.54 38.52 -52.15
C LEU A 319 -26.91 38.77 -53.52
N GLU A 320 -25.88 38.02 -53.89
CA GLU A 320 -25.24 38.10 -55.21
C GLU A 320 -26.24 37.82 -56.33
N LYS A 321 -27.00 36.72 -56.25
CA LYS A 321 -28.05 36.39 -57.23
C LYS A 321 -29.10 37.50 -57.37
N LEU A 322 -29.52 38.09 -56.24
CA LEU A 322 -30.48 39.19 -56.24
C LEU A 322 -29.87 40.48 -56.83
N HIS A 323 -28.62 40.81 -56.52
CA HIS A 323 -27.93 41.95 -57.11
C HIS A 323 -27.72 41.77 -58.61
N THR A 324 -27.30 40.60 -59.08
CA THR A 324 -27.18 40.32 -60.53
C THR A 324 -28.54 40.45 -61.22
N GLN A 325 -29.62 39.94 -60.61
CA GLN A 325 -30.97 40.15 -61.14
C GLN A 325 -31.33 41.64 -61.20
N ILE A 326 -30.97 42.45 -60.20
CA ILE A 326 -31.17 43.89 -60.23
C ILE A 326 -30.40 44.53 -61.39
N GLU A 327 -29.12 44.19 -61.58
CA GLU A 327 -28.27 44.70 -62.67
C GLU A 327 -28.83 44.34 -64.06
N GLU A 328 -29.32 43.10 -64.24
CA GLU A 328 -29.95 42.67 -65.49
C GLU A 328 -31.20 43.51 -65.83
N TYR A 329 -32.08 43.74 -64.84
CA TYR A 329 -33.27 44.58 -65.03
C TYR A 329 -32.91 46.07 -65.21
N GLN A 330 -31.87 46.56 -64.54
CA GLN A 330 -31.33 47.91 -64.76
C GLN A 330 -30.77 48.08 -66.17
N GLY A 331 -29.99 47.11 -66.68
CA GLY A 331 -29.52 47.11 -68.07
C GLY A 331 -30.67 47.01 -69.09
N LEU A 332 -31.76 46.33 -68.74
CA LEU A 332 -32.99 46.32 -69.55
C LEU A 332 -33.66 47.70 -69.60
N LEU A 333 -33.57 48.49 -68.52
CA LEU A 333 -34.04 49.88 -68.46
C LEU A 333 -33.12 50.86 -69.20
N GLU A 334 -31.79 50.64 -69.19
CA GLU A 334 -30.84 51.43 -69.99
C GLU A 334 -31.05 51.28 -71.50
N ASN A 335 -31.68 50.17 -71.93
CA ASN A 335 -32.23 50.01 -73.28
C ASN A 335 -33.46 50.91 -73.55
N ASN A 336 -33.79 51.90 -72.71
CA ASN A 336 -34.79 52.96 -73.01
C ASN A 336 -34.53 53.67 -74.35
N GLY A 337 -33.27 53.70 -74.81
CA GLY A 337 -32.92 54.15 -76.17
C GLY A 337 -33.57 53.33 -77.28
N LEU A 338 -33.97 52.08 -77.02
CA LEU A 338 -34.73 51.22 -77.96
C LEU A 338 -36.13 51.77 -78.21
N VAL A 339 -36.78 52.33 -77.20
CA VAL A 339 -38.10 52.96 -77.36
C VAL A 339 -37.96 54.24 -78.19
N GLY A 340 -36.96 55.07 -77.91
CA GLY A 340 -36.66 56.26 -78.72
C GLY A 340 -36.26 55.91 -80.16
N TYR A 341 -35.41 54.89 -80.35
CA TYR A 341 -35.03 54.37 -81.66
C TYR A 341 -36.22 53.79 -82.42
N ALA A 342 -37.11 53.05 -81.73
CA ALA A 342 -38.33 52.55 -82.33
C ALA A 342 -39.26 53.68 -82.78
N GLN A 343 -39.41 54.72 -81.96
CA GLN A 343 -40.17 55.92 -82.32
C GLN A 343 -39.57 56.65 -83.52
N GLU A 344 -38.24 56.67 -83.68
CA GLU A 344 -37.59 57.28 -84.84
C GLU A 344 -37.74 56.44 -86.11
N VAL A 345 -37.57 55.11 -86.03
CA VAL A 345 -37.82 54.18 -87.15
C VAL A 345 -39.26 54.28 -87.66
N LEU A 346 -40.23 54.56 -86.79
CA LEU A 346 -41.63 54.78 -87.17
C LEU A 346 -41.86 56.05 -88.01
N LYS A 347 -40.91 56.99 -88.06
CA LYS A 347 -40.99 58.19 -88.90
C LYS A 347 -40.44 57.98 -90.31
N GLU A 348 -39.84 56.82 -90.59
CA GLU A 348 -39.27 56.51 -91.91
C GLU A 348 -40.38 56.49 -92.98
N THR A 349 -40.10 57.11 -94.12
CA THR A 349 -41.08 57.31 -95.19
C THR A 349 -40.88 56.34 -96.36
N ASP A 350 -39.65 55.84 -96.55
CA ASP A 350 -39.37 54.81 -97.55
C ASP A 350 -39.79 53.42 -97.06
N GLN A 351 -40.65 52.77 -97.84
CA GLN A 351 -41.25 51.48 -97.48
C GLN A 351 -40.20 50.36 -97.38
N SER A 352 -39.16 50.39 -98.21
CA SER A 352 -38.15 49.32 -98.26
C SER A 352 -37.18 49.43 -97.08
N CYS A 353 -36.70 50.65 -96.79
CA CYS A 353 -35.84 50.97 -95.65
C CYS A 353 -36.54 50.70 -94.31
N PHE A 354 -37.84 51.04 -94.22
CA PHE A 354 -38.64 50.76 -93.03
C PHE A 354 -38.74 49.25 -92.77
N VAL A 355 -39.14 48.45 -93.76
CA VAL A 355 -39.31 47.01 -93.60
C VAL A 355 -38.00 46.30 -93.23
N GLN A 356 -36.87 46.73 -93.79
CA GLN A 356 -35.55 46.19 -93.47
C GLN A 356 -35.20 46.34 -91.98
N THR A 357 -35.52 47.50 -91.39
CA THR A 357 -35.18 47.82 -89.99
C THR A 357 -36.24 47.34 -89.00
N ALA A 358 -37.52 47.43 -89.37
CA ALA A 358 -38.66 47.09 -88.53
C ALA A 358 -38.66 45.62 -88.06
N LYS A 359 -38.23 44.68 -88.91
CA LYS A 359 -38.15 43.26 -88.55
C LYS A 359 -37.13 43.02 -87.42
N GLN A 360 -35.95 43.62 -87.51
CA GLN A 360 -34.90 43.47 -86.49
C GLN A 360 -35.28 44.16 -85.18
N LEU A 361 -35.94 45.32 -85.28
CA LEU A 361 -36.47 46.04 -84.13
C LEU A 361 -37.59 45.26 -83.42
N HIS A 362 -38.52 44.67 -84.16
CA HIS A 362 -39.63 43.88 -83.60
C HIS A 362 -39.11 42.70 -82.77
N VAL A 363 -38.10 41.97 -83.27
CA VAL A 363 -37.46 40.86 -82.53
C VAL A 363 -36.83 41.36 -81.22
N ARG A 364 -36.17 42.53 -81.24
CA ARG A 364 -35.58 43.14 -80.04
C ARG A 364 -36.63 43.54 -79.00
N ILE A 365 -37.72 44.17 -79.44
CA ILE A 365 -38.84 44.57 -78.56
C ILE A 365 -39.56 43.33 -78.00
N GLN A 366 -39.80 42.32 -78.82
CA GLN A 366 -40.44 41.08 -78.40
C GLN A 366 -39.60 40.38 -77.31
N LYS A 367 -38.28 40.27 -77.51
CA LYS A 367 -37.37 39.68 -76.53
C LYS A 367 -37.38 40.45 -75.20
N ALA A 368 -37.40 41.78 -75.23
CA ALA A 368 -37.51 42.60 -74.01
C ALA A 368 -38.88 42.44 -73.32
N THR A 369 -39.96 42.33 -74.10
CA THR A 369 -41.34 42.18 -73.60
C THR A 369 -41.57 40.80 -72.97
N GLU A 370 -40.95 39.74 -73.51
CA GLU A 370 -41.02 38.40 -72.94
C GLU A 370 -40.32 38.32 -71.56
N SER A 371 -39.17 38.95 -71.39
CA SER A 371 -38.47 39.02 -70.09
C SER A 371 -39.26 39.74 -68.99
N LEU A 372 -40.19 40.63 -69.36
CA LEU A 372 -41.06 41.37 -68.42
C LEU A 372 -42.28 40.57 -67.96
N LYS A 373 -42.70 39.53 -68.70
CA LYS A 373 -43.95 38.80 -68.42
C LYS A 373 -43.85 37.79 -67.28
N SER A 374 -42.65 37.41 -66.83
CA SER A 374 -42.46 36.46 -65.72
C SER A 374 -41.38 36.91 -64.73
N PHE A 375 -41.72 37.86 -63.85
CA PHE A 375 -40.86 38.19 -62.72
C PHE A 375 -40.99 37.14 -61.61
N ARG A 376 -39.85 36.55 -61.22
CA ARG A 376 -39.71 35.77 -59.99
C ARG A 376 -38.36 36.12 -59.35
N PRO A 377 -38.30 36.36 -58.02
CA PRO A 377 -37.02 36.60 -57.34
C PRO A 377 -36.05 35.43 -57.57
N ALA A 378 -34.79 35.74 -57.86
CA ALA A 378 -33.74 34.75 -58.12
C ALA A 378 -33.34 33.92 -56.87
N ALA A 379 -33.73 34.38 -55.68
CA ALA A 379 -33.52 33.69 -54.41
C ALA A 379 -34.61 34.03 -53.38
N GLN A 380 -34.77 33.15 -52.37
CA GLN A 380 -35.66 33.35 -51.22
C GLN A 380 -34.89 33.97 -50.02
N ALA A 381 -35.60 34.70 -49.16
CA ALA A 381 -35.02 35.36 -47.99
C ALA A 381 -34.97 34.48 -46.71
N SER A 382 -35.69 33.36 -46.67
CA SER A 382 -35.83 32.51 -45.47
C SER A 382 -34.64 31.57 -45.27
N PHE A 383 -34.19 31.40 -44.02
CA PHE A 383 -33.15 30.45 -43.63
C PHE A 383 -33.72 29.25 -42.86
N GLU A 384 -34.96 28.86 -43.15
CA GLU A 384 -35.66 27.74 -42.49
C GLU A 384 -34.92 26.40 -42.63
N ASP A 385 -34.04 26.28 -43.64
CA ASP A 385 -33.18 25.12 -43.84
C ASP A 385 -31.97 25.05 -42.87
N TYR A 386 -31.72 26.10 -42.08
CA TYR A 386 -30.56 26.23 -41.16
C TYR A 386 -31.00 26.20 -39.68
N VAL A 387 -31.80 25.21 -39.30
CA VAL A 387 -32.20 24.98 -37.89
C VAL A 387 -31.24 24.00 -37.23
N VAL A 388 -30.66 24.39 -36.10
CA VAL A 388 -29.79 23.52 -35.28
C VAL A 388 -30.64 22.88 -34.18
N ASP A 389 -30.78 21.56 -34.22
CA ASP A 389 -31.37 20.77 -33.14
C ASP A 389 -30.26 20.27 -32.20
N ILE A 390 -30.39 20.58 -30.91
CA ILE A 390 -29.41 20.24 -29.85
C ILE A 390 -29.94 19.21 -28.85
N THR A 391 -31.19 18.77 -28.98
CA THR A 391 -31.89 17.97 -27.96
C THR A 391 -31.18 16.66 -27.63
N LYS A 392 -30.67 15.94 -28.63
CA LYS A 392 -29.91 14.69 -28.44
C LYS A 392 -28.55 14.93 -27.78
N GLN A 393 -27.90 16.04 -28.09
CA GLN A 393 -26.59 16.38 -27.58
C GLN A 393 -26.67 16.79 -26.11
N GLU A 394 -27.75 17.47 -25.71
CA GLU A 394 -28.03 17.76 -24.30
C GLU A 394 -28.29 16.48 -23.49
N GLU A 395 -29.01 15.50 -24.05
CA GLU A 395 -29.22 14.19 -23.42
C GLU A 395 -27.89 13.43 -23.23
N ILE A 396 -27.08 13.34 -24.29
CA ILE A 396 -25.77 12.67 -24.25
C ILE A 396 -24.80 13.37 -23.27
N LEU A 397 -24.81 14.71 -23.20
CA LEU A 397 -23.99 15.46 -22.25
C LEU A 397 -24.52 15.34 -20.81
N GLY A 398 -25.84 15.18 -20.63
CA GLY A 398 -26.46 14.94 -19.33
C GLY A 398 -26.16 13.56 -18.74
N ASP A 399 -25.93 12.56 -19.60
CA ASP A 399 -25.54 11.20 -19.23
C ASP A 399 -24.05 11.06 -18.87
N LEU A 400 -23.26 12.14 -18.94
CA LEU A 400 -21.87 12.15 -18.50
C LEU A 400 -21.80 11.85 -16.99
N SER A 401 -21.36 10.64 -16.66
CA SER A 401 -21.19 10.18 -15.29
C SER A 401 -19.73 10.29 -14.85
N PHE A 402 -19.52 10.78 -13.63
CA PHE A 402 -18.23 10.66 -12.95
C PHE A 402 -18.18 9.27 -12.31
N TYR A 403 -17.24 8.43 -12.76
CA TYR A 403 -16.98 7.13 -12.15
C TYR A 403 -16.61 7.34 -10.67
N THR A 404 -17.59 7.14 -9.79
CA THR A 404 -17.47 7.31 -8.33
C THR A 404 -17.13 6.00 -7.63
N SER A 405 -17.39 4.87 -8.30
CA SER A 405 -16.80 3.59 -7.96
C SER A 405 -15.48 3.53 -8.72
N GLY A 406 -14.35 3.43 -8.02
CA GLY A 406 -13.03 3.38 -8.64
C GLY A 406 -12.95 2.27 -9.70
N VAL A 407 -11.94 2.33 -10.55
CA VAL A 407 -11.65 1.26 -11.51
C VAL A 407 -11.48 -0.05 -10.73
N ASP A 408 -12.09 -1.14 -11.23
CA ASP A 408 -11.94 -2.45 -10.62
C ASP A 408 -10.46 -2.84 -10.57
N VAL A 409 -10.03 -3.46 -9.47
CA VAL A 409 -8.64 -3.90 -9.32
C VAL A 409 -8.43 -5.09 -10.27
N PRO A 410 -7.54 -4.99 -11.28
CA PRO A 410 -7.20 -6.12 -12.13
C PRO A 410 -6.46 -7.17 -11.29
N GLU A 411 -6.87 -8.43 -11.37
CA GLU A 411 -6.19 -9.53 -10.69
C GLU A 411 -5.34 -10.32 -11.67
N ILE A 412 -4.06 -10.50 -11.33
CA ILE A 412 -3.15 -11.35 -12.10
C ILE A 412 -3.64 -12.80 -12.01
N ASN A 413 -3.91 -13.39 -13.17
CA ASN A 413 -4.32 -14.77 -13.33
C ASN A 413 -3.05 -15.65 -13.39
N GLU A 414 -2.75 -16.33 -12.30
CA GLU A 414 -1.59 -17.21 -12.16
C GLU A 414 -1.64 -18.41 -13.14
N GLU A 415 -2.83 -18.93 -13.44
CA GLU A 415 -2.99 -20.08 -14.33
C GLU A 415 -2.73 -19.74 -15.80
N LYS A 416 -3.01 -18.49 -16.22
CA LYS A 416 -2.76 -17.99 -17.58
C LYS A 416 -1.41 -17.28 -17.73
N SER A 417 -0.79 -16.91 -16.61
CA SER A 417 0.54 -16.31 -16.61
C SER A 417 1.60 -17.40 -16.74
N ARG A 418 2.66 -17.12 -17.49
CA ARG A 418 3.76 -18.07 -17.76
C ARG A 418 5.09 -17.34 -17.67
N MET A 419 6.06 -17.97 -17.02
CA MET A 419 7.42 -17.43 -16.88
C MET A 419 8.46 -18.40 -17.40
N TYR A 420 9.01 -18.09 -18.57
CA TYR A 420 10.08 -18.84 -19.22
C TYR A 420 11.25 -17.90 -19.53
N ASN A 421 11.71 -17.83 -20.80
CA ASN A 421 12.66 -16.81 -21.25
C ASN A 421 12.04 -15.40 -21.24
N LYS A 422 10.74 -15.35 -21.54
CA LYS A 422 9.89 -14.16 -21.44
C LYS A 422 8.80 -14.45 -20.41
N ALA A 423 8.36 -13.43 -19.70
CA ALA A 423 7.22 -13.52 -18.78
C ALA A 423 5.97 -12.98 -19.47
N LEU A 424 5.01 -13.85 -19.74
CA LEU A 424 3.66 -13.47 -20.15
C LEU A 424 2.81 -13.35 -18.89
N ILE A 425 2.45 -12.13 -18.52
CA ILE A 425 1.59 -11.84 -17.36
C ILE A 425 0.20 -11.50 -17.89
N CYS A 426 -0.80 -12.24 -17.43
CA CYS A 426 -2.20 -12.07 -17.81
C CYS A 426 -3.03 -11.66 -16.59
N TRP A 427 -4.00 -10.77 -16.75
CA TRP A 427 -4.89 -10.33 -15.67
C TRP A 427 -6.35 -10.22 -16.12
N GLU A 428 -7.26 -10.38 -15.16
CA GLU A 428 -8.71 -10.38 -15.40
C GLU A 428 -9.41 -9.50 -14.34
N HIS A 429 -10.65 -9.10 -14.61
CA HIS A 429 -11.48 -8.37 -13.65
C HIS A 429 -12.55 -9.34 -13.13
N LEU A 430 -12.78 -9.32 -11.82
CA LEU A 430 -13.75 -10.21 -11.16
C LEU A 430 -15.20 -9.86 -11.52
N GLU A 431 -15.50 -8.57 -11.71
CA GLU A 431 -16.82 -8.08 -12.09
C GLU A 431 -16.83 -7.63 -13.55
N LYS A 432 -17.99 -7.78 -14.22
CA LYS A 432 -18.18 -7.42 -15.63
C LYS A 432 -18.36 -5.91 -15.86
N THR A 433 -18.06 -5.10 -14.86
CA THR A 433 -18.33 -3.67 -14.91
C THR A 433 -17.04 -2.93 -15.27
N ASP A 434 -17.09 -2.20 -16.38
CA ASP A 434 -16.08 -1.24 -16.85
C ASP A 434 -14.60 -1.69 -16.85
N SER A 435 -14.17 -2.26 -17.97
CA SER A 435 -12.75 -2.49 -18.24
C SER A 435 -11.95 -1.19 -18.28
N ALA A 436 -10.79 -1.18 -17.62
CA ALA A 436 -9.83 -0.09 -17.73
C ALA A 436 -9.32 0.07 -19.18
N ASP A 437 -9.04 1.32 -19.58
CA ASP A 437 -8.54 1.70 -20.91
C ASP A 437 -7.06 1.32 -21.07
N THR A 438 -6.29 1.51 -20.01
CA THR A 438 -4.85 1.22 -19.94
C THR A 438 -4.51 0.53 -18.62
N TYR A 439 -3.42 -0.23 -18.62
CA TYR A 439 -2.91 -0.93 -17.45
C TYR A 439 -1.44 -0.61 -17.27
N ILE A 440 -1.04 -0.47 -16.01
CA ILE A 440 0.36 -0.31 -15.63
C ILE A 440 0.76 -1.57 -14.88
N LEU A 441 1.71 -2.31 -15.45
CA LEU A 441 2.34 -3.47 -14.84
C LEU A 441 3.68 -3.04 -14.25
N GLU A 442 3.85 -3.27 -12.96
CA GLU A 442 5.13 -3.10 -12.28
C GLU A 442 5.72 -4.44 -11.91
N TYR A 443 7.04 -4.55 -12.05
CA TYR A 443 7.78 -5.73 -11.63
C TYR A 443 9.12 -5.38 -10.98
N ARG A 444 9.57 -6.24 -10.07
CA ARG A 444 10.88 -6.12 -9.42
C ARG A 444 11.50 -7.48 -9.17
N LYS A 445 12.82 -7.53 -9.21
CA LYS A 445 13.60 -8.71 -8.81
C LYS A 445 13.68 -8.77 -7.28
N LEU A 446 13.38 -9.92 -6.70
CA LEU A 446 13.50 -10.16 -5.26
C LEU A 446 14.92 -10.62 -4.93
N ASN A 447 15.74 -9.71 -4.40
CA ASN A 447 17.05 -10.03 -3.85
C ASN A 447 16.93 -10.28 -2.35
N ARG A 448 17.58 -11.33 -1.83
CA ARG A 448 17.53 -11.68 -0.39
C ARG A 448 18.24 -10.68 0.53
N GLU A 449 19.01 -9.74 -0.03
CA GLU A 449 19.91 -8.86 0.72
C GLU A 449 19.60 -7.36 0.59
N GLU A 450 18.66 -6.95 -0.28
CA GLU A 450 18.32 -5.54 -0.53
C GLU A 450 16.80 -5.33 -0.58
N GLU A 451 16.23 -4.70 0.45
CA GLU A 451 14.78 -4.39 0.53
C GLU A 451 14.36 -3.20 -0.35
N ASN A 452 15.31 -2.48 -0.97
CA ASN A 452 15.07 -1.22 -1.69
C ASN A 452 15.34 -1.32 -3.20
N VAL A 453 14.83 -2.35 -3.87
CA VAL A 453 14.85 -2.41 -5.34
C VAL A 453 13.65 -1.63 -5.89
N THR A 454 13.92 -0.64 -6.75
CA THR A 454 12.92 0.17 -7.47
C THR A 454 12.08 -0.70 -8.39
N TRP A 455 10.77 -0.49 -8.39
CA TRP A 455 9.86 -1.13 -9.34
C TRP A 455 10.15 -0.65 -10.76
N GLN A 456 10.20 -1.58 -11.71
CA GLN A 456 10.24 -1.29 -13.14
C GLN A 456 8.81 -1.24 -13.65
N GLU A 457 8.47 -0.21 -14.42
CA GLU A 457 7.11 0.05 -14.89
C GLU A 457 6.98 -0.23 -16.39
N THR A 458 5.85 -0.79 -16.81
CA THR A 458 5.52 -0.97 -18.22
C THR A 458 4.02 -0.81 -18.46
N GLU A 459 3.67 -0.05 -19.49
CA GLU A 459 2.29 0.20 -19.90
C GLU A 459 1.76 -0.91 -20.84
N ALA A 460 0.49 -1.25 -20.69
CA ALA A 460 -0.23 -2.23 -21.51
C ALA A 460 -1.64 -1.75 -21.83
N CYS A 461 -2.03 -1.76 -23.11
CA CYS A 461 -3.40 -1.46 -23.56
C CYS A 461 -4.28 -2.72 -23.64
N SER A 462 -3.76 -3.89 -23.24
CA SER A 462 -4.45 -5.17 -23.30
C SER A 462 -4.38 -5.87 -21.95
N LYS A 463 -5.18 -6.93 -21.75
CA LYS A 463 -5.25 -7.70 -20.50
C LYS A 463 -4.05 -8.64 -20.27
N SER A 464 -2.99 -8.46 -21.05
CA SER A 464 -1.75 -9.23 -20.94
C SER A 464 -0.55 -8.41 -21.37
N LYS A 465 0.63 -8.72 -20.82
CA LYS A 465 1.89 -8.12 -21.26
C LYS A 465 3.01 -9.14 -21.23
N VAL A 466 3.88 -9.07 -22.24
CA VAL A 466 5.12 -9.84 -22.31
C VAL A 466 6.28 -8.97 -21.82
N ILE A 467 7.03 -9.48 -20.85
CA ILE A 467 8.27 -8.89 -20.33
C ILE A 467 9.44 -9.76 -20.77
N SER A 468 10.45 -9.13 -21.36
CA SER A 468 11.68 -9.77 -21.84
C SER A 468 12.86 -9.43 -20.91
N ASP A 469 14.02 -10.04 -21.17
CA ASP A 469 15.30 -9.70 -20.51
C ASP A 469 15.36 -9.95 -18.99
N LEU A 470 14.59 -10.93 -18.50
CA LEU A 470 14.63 -11.37 -17.11
C LEU A 470 15.85 -12.26 -16.85
N GLU A 471 16.43 -12.17 -15.66
CA GLU A 471 17.53 -13.03 -15.26
C GLU A 471 17.05 -14.45 -14.94
N ASN A 472 17.82 -15.45 -15.35
CA ASN A 472 17.54 -16.85 -15.03
C ASN A 472 17.65 -17.13 -13.52
N ASN A 473 16.97 -18.17 -13.05
CA ASN A 473 17.01 -18.64 -11.65
C ASN A 473 16.74 -17.52 -10.62
N SER A 474 15.83 -16.61 -10.94
CA SER A 474 15.51 -15.43 -10.14
C SER A 474 14.01 -15.38 -9.83
N SER A 475 13.66 -14.69 -8.75
CA SER A 475 12.26 -14.51 -8.33
C SER A 475 11.85 -13.08 -8.62
N TYR A 476 10.71 -12.90 -9.29
CA TYR A 476 10.18 -11.58 -9.62
C TYR A 476 8.80 -11.42 -9.00
N ALA A 477 8.56 -10.27 -8.39
CA ALA A 477 7.24 -9.86 -7.92
C ALA A 477 6.60 -8.98 -8.99
N PHE A 478 5.32 -9.23 -9.29
CA PHE A 478 4.52 -8.51 -10.26
C PHE A 478 3.28 -7.93 -9.59
N ARG A 479 2.89 -6.72 -9.99
CA ARG A 479 1.62 -6.10 -9.60
C ARG A 479 1.10 -5.24 -10.74
N VAL A 480 -0.22 -5.19 -10.90
CA VAL A 480 -0.87 -4.45 -11.98
C VAL A 480 -1.94 -3.53 -11.41
N ARG A 481 -2.17 -2.40 -12.06
CA ARG A 481 -3.32 -1.52 -11.81
C ARG A 481 -3.92 -1.05 -13.14
N GLY A 482 -5.21 -0.76 -13.12
CA GLY A 482 -5.97 -0.28 -14.27
C GLY A 482 -6.16 1.24 -14.21
N TYR A 483 -6.19 1.87 -15.37
CA TYR A 483 -6.49 3.27 -15.61
C TYR A 483 -7.69 3.41 -16.52
N LYS A 484 -8.64 4.26 -16.14
CA LYS A 484 -9.76 4.68 -16.99
C LYS A 484 -9.79 6.21 -16.96
N GLY A 485 -9.18 6.84 -17.98
CA GLY A 485 -8.75 8.24 -17.89
C GLY A 485 -7.80 8.49 -16.70
N SER A 486 -8.14 9.46 -15.85
CA SER A 486 -7.37 9.87 -14.67
C SER A 486 -7.52 8.96 -13.46
N VAL A 487 -8.56 8.12 -13.45
CA VAL A 487 -8.88 7.27 -12.30
C VAL A 487 -8.07 5.99 -12.40
N CYS A 488 -7.29 5.71 -11.35
CA CYS A 488 -6.55 4.46 -11.23
C CYS A 488 -7.13 3.58 -10.14
N SER A 489 -7.10 2.27 -10.37
CA SER A 489 -7.41 1.29 -9.34
C SER A 489 -6.23 1.16 -8.35
N PRO A 490 -6.49 0.71 -7.11
CA PRO A 490 -5.45 0.21 -6.23
C PRO A 490 -4.61 -0.87 -6.92
N TRP A 491 -3.37 -1.04 -6.46
CA TRP A 491 -2.52 -2.13 -6.93
C TRP A 491 -3.14 -3.50 -6.65
N SER A 492 -3.02 -4.41 -7.61
CA SER A 492 -3.34 -5.82 -7.44
C SER A 492 -2.50 -6.46 -6.33
N ARG A 493 -2.94 -7.64 -5.86
CA ARG A 493 -2.07 -8.50 -5.05
C ARG A 493 -0.74 -8.74 -5.78
N GLU A 494 0.36 -8.72 -5.03
CA GLU A 494 1.68 -9.07 -5.56
C GLU A 494 1.70 -10.57 -5.87
N VAL A 495 2.01 -10.92 -7.11
CA VAL A 495 2.19 -12.31 -7.55
C VAL A 495 3.68 -12.54 -7.77
N ILE A 496 4.23 -13.58 -7.13
CA ILE A 496 5.64 -13.93 -7.23
C ILE A 496 5.76 -15.09 -8.21
N LEU A 497 6.51 -14.87 -9.28
CA LEU A 497 6.83 -15.90 -10.25
C LEU A 497 8.34 -16.10 -10.31
N HIS A 498 8.74 -17.32 -10.66
CA HIS A 498 10.15 -17.73 -10.72
C HIS A 498 10.57 -17.97 -12.17
N THR A 499 11.72 -17.43 -12.57
CA THR A 499 12.29 -17.76 -13.88
C THR A 499 12.90 -19.16 -13.83
N PRO A 500 12.96 -19.86 -14.98
CA PRO A 500 13.55 -21.19 -15.02
C PRO A 500 15.01 -21.19 -14.55
N PRO A 501 15.52 -22.33 -14.06
CA PRO A 501 16.89 -22.45 -13.55
C PRO A 501 17.98 -22.27 -14.62
N ALA A 502 17.59 -22.20 -15.89
CA ALA A 502 18.45 -22.06 -17.06
C ALA A 502 17.65 -21.55 -18.27
N GLN A 503 18.32 -21.14 -19.35
CA GLN A 503 17.66 -20.71 -20.57
C GLN A 503 16.81 -21.84 -21.17
N VAL A 504 15.63 -21.49 -21.70
CA VAL A 504 14.78 -22.47 -22.39
C VAL A 504 15.43 -22.92 -23.69
N PHE A 505 15.60 -24.24 -23.82
CA PHE A 505 16.16 -24.91 -24.97
C PHE A 505 15.06 -25.26 -25.96
N SER A 506 15.21 -24.80 -27.20
CA SER A 506 14.20 -24.97 -28.23
C SER A 506 14.46 -26.19 -29.11
N PHE A 507 13.43 -27.02 -29.30
CA PHE A 507 13.44 -28.18 -30.17
C PHE A 507 12.01 -28.56 -30.58
N LEU A 508 11.90 -29.36 -31.65
CA LEU A 508 10.66 -30.04 -32.05
C LEU A 508 10.86 -31.55 -31.95
N PHE A 509 9.77 -32.33 -31.94
CA PHE A 509 9.89 -33.79 -32.01
C PHE A 509 10.52 -34.22 -33.34
N ASP A 510 11.54 -35.04 -33.31
CA ASP A 510 12.24 -35.54 -34.51
C ASP A 510 11.34 -36.49 -35.31
N ASP A 511 11.16 -36.22 -36.61
CA ASP A 511 10.34 -37.02 -37.53
C ASP A 511 11.15 -38.10 -38.28
N LYS A 512 12.45 -38.17 -38.03
CA LYS A 512 13.40 -39.13 -38.65
C LYS A 512 14.00 -40.09 -37.63
N CYS A 513 14.29 -39.62 -36.43
CA CYS A 513 14.97 -40.38 -35.38
C CYS A 513 14.00 -40.80 -34.27
N GLY A 514 13.77 -42.10 -34.10
CA GLY A 514 12.81 -42.64 -33.12
C GLY A 514 11.34 -42.62 -33.57
N TYR A 515 10.97 -41.75 -34.51
CA TYR A 515 9.62 -41.71 -35.03
C TYR A 515 9.24 -42.98 -35.80
N ASN A 516 8.15 -43.63 -35.36
CA ASN A 516 7.50 -44.73 -36.07
C ASN A 516 6.09 -44.29 -36.47
N SER A 517 5.86 -44.02 -37.77
CA SER A 517 4.58 -43.54 -38.29
C SER A 517 3.42 -44.52 -38.16
N GLU A 518 3.69 -45.80 -37.85
CA GLU A 518 2.65 -46.79 -37.58
C GLU A 518 2.13 -46.75 -36.14
N ARG A 519 2.89 -46.13 -35.22
CA ARG A 519 2.64 -46.17 -33.76
C ARG A 519 2.60 -44.81 -33.10
N LEU A 520 3.31 -43.84 -33.65
CA LEU A 520 3.35 -42.45 -33.18
C LEU A 520 2.73 -41.56 -34.24
N VAL A 521 1.93 -40.60 -33.79
CA VAL A 521 1.36 -39.55 -34.63
C VAL A 521 1.89 -38.21 -34.15
N LEU A 522 2.62 -37.55 -35.02
CA LEU A 522 3.06 -36.17 -34.84
C LEU A 522 2.02 -35.21 -35.40
N ASN A 523 1.78 -34.10 -34.70
CA ASN A 523 1.02 -33.01 -35.30
C ASN A 523 1.83 -32.35 -36.45
N PRO A 524 1.18 -31.62 -37.37
CA PRO A 524 1.87 -31.02 -38.52
C PRO A 524 3.01 -30.06 -38.13
N ARG A 525 2.94 -29.45 -36.94
CA ARG A 525 3.96 -28.54 -36.39
C ARG A 525 5.08 -29.25 -35.62
N ARG A 526 5.02 -30.58 -35.46
CA ARG A 526 5.95 -31.41 -34.65
C ARG A 526 6.09 -30.96 -33.19
N THR A 527 5.07 -30.29 -32.64
CA THR A 527 5.01 -29.81 -31.23
C THR A 527 4.29 -30.76 -30.30
N SER A 528 3.55 -31.75 -30.84
CA SER A 528 2.90 -32.79 -30.05
C SER A 528 3.07 -34.17 -30.68
N VAL A 529 3.14 -35.18 -29.82
CA VAL A 529 3.26 -36.59 -30.20
C VAL A 529 2.23 -37.41 -29.41
N GLU A 530 1.49 -38.25 -30.13
CA GLU A 530 0.54 -39.19 -29.55
C GLU A 530 0.90 -40.63 -29.94
N SER A 531 0.82 -41.56 -29.01
CA SER A 531 0.89 -42.99 -29.30
C SER A 531 -0.50 -43.50 -29.68
N ARG A 532 -0.63 -44.02 -30.90
CA ARG A 532 -1.83 -44.70 -31.39
C ARG A 532 -1.51 -46.19 -31.45
N ALA A 533 -2.33 -47.00 -30.78
CA ALA A 533 -2.30 -48.44 -30.98
C ALA A 533 -2.65 -48.74 -32.44
N GLY A 534 -1.67 -49.17 -33.23
CA GLY A 534 -1.90 -49.55 -34.62
C GLY A 534 -2.95 -50.67 -34.72
N PHE A 535 -3.82 -50.61 -35.73
CA PHE A 535 -4.82 -51.65 -36.04
C PHE A 535 -4.26 -53.10 -36.03
N PRO A 536 -3.01 -53.37 -36.46
CA PRO A 536 -2.39 -54.70 -36.36
C PRO A 536 -2.13 -55.18 -34.92
N LEU A 537 -1.89 -54.26 -33.98
CA LEU A 537 -1.62 -54.56 -32.57
C LEU A 537 -2.92 -54.93 -31.84
N LEU A 538 -4.02 -54.27 -32.20
CA LEU A 538 -5.38 -54.59 -31.74
C LEU A 538 -5.85 -55.95 -32.29
N LEU A 539 -5.55 -56.27 -33.55
CA LEU A 539 -5.85 -57.57 -34.16
C LEU A 539 -4.98 -58.72 -33.62
N GLY A 540 -3.74 -58.43 -33.19
CA GLY A 540 -2.83 -59.40 -32.57
C GLY A 540 -3.24 -59.78 -31.14
N ALA A 541 -3.83 -58.85 -30.40
CA ALA A 541 -4.30 -59.06 -29.02
C ALA A 541 -5.47 -60.07 -28.93
N GLU A 542 -6.30 -60.20 -29.97
CA GLU A 542 -7.35 -61.22 -30.03
C GLU A 542 -6.82 -62.65 -30.21
N ARG A 543 -5.59 -62.82 -30.74
CA ARG A 543 -5.04 -64.14 -31.10
C ARG A 543 -4.05 -64.72 -30.07
N ILE A 544 -3.68 -63.96 -29.04
CA ILE A 544 -2.67 -64.37 -28.06
C ILE A 544 -3.28 -64.37 -26.66
N GLN A 545 -3.77 -65.54 -26.22
CA GLN A 545 -3.87 -65.82 -24.79
C GLN A 545 -2.42 -65.94 -24.27
N VAL A 546 -2.07 -65.11 -23.29
CA VAL A 546 -0.75 -64.96 -22.64
C VAL A 546 0.23 -63.99 -23.33
N GLY A 547 0.20 -62.73 -22.88
CA GLY A 547 1.38 -61.85 -22.86
C GLY A 547 1.61 -60.93 -24.07
N CYS A 548 0.69 -60.01 -24.36
CA CYS A 548 1.04 -58.85 -25.19
C CYS A 548 1.92 -57.88 -24.38
N TYR A 549 3.23 -57.88 -24.65
CA TYR A 549 4.17 -56.91 -24.11
C TYR A 549 3.83 -55.52 -24.68
N THR A 550 3.41 -54.59 -23.83
CA THR A 550 3.26 -53.17 -24.20
C THR A 550 4.64 -52.62 -24.53
N THR A 551 4.95 -52.44 -25.81
CA THR A 551 6.21 -51.87 -26.28
C THR A 551 6.28 -50.38 -25.96
N LEU A 552 7.46 -49.89 -25.59
CA LEU A 552 7.75 -48.46 -25.45
C LEU A 552 8.13 -47.91 -26.82
N ASP A 553 7.39 -46.91 -27.30
CA ASP A 553 7.72 -46.19 -28.53
C ASP A 553 8.51 -44.93 -28.16
N TYR A 554 9.79 -44.90 -28.53
CA TYR A 554 10.73 -43.84 -28.17
C TYR A 554 10.74 -42.72 -29.22
N ILE A 555 10.77 -41.47 -28.79
CA ILE A 555 10.95 -40.30 -29.64
C ILE A 555 11.86 -39.28 -28.95
N ILE A 556 12.62 -38.52 -29.73
CA ILE A 556 13.57 -37.52 -29.22
C ILE A 556 13.27 -36.13 -29.78
N GLY A 557 13.90 -35.12 -29.20
CA GLY A 557 14.01 -33.80 -29.81
C GLY A 557 14.97 -33.81 -31.00
N ASP A 558 14.72 -32.94 -31.98
CA ASP A 558 15.54 -32.81 -33.20
C ASP A 558 16.89 -32.09 -32.99
N ASN A 559 17.04 -31.39 -31.86
CA ASN A 559 18.28 -30.75 -31.45
C ASN A 559 18.93 -31.43 -30.24
N GLY A 560 20.26 -31.53 -30.29
CA GLY A 560 21.08 -32.07 -29.21
C GLY A 560 21.83 -30.99 -28.41
N ILE A 561 22.14 -31.30 -27.16
CA ILE A 561 22.81 -30.45 -26.18
C ILE A 561 24.20 -31.04 -25.89
N THR A 562 25.25 -30.23 -26.03
CA THR A 562 26.64 -30.68 -25.77
C THR A 562 27.29 -29.97 -24.58
N LYS A 563 26.89 -28.73 -24.28
CA LYS A 563 27.48 -27.88 -23.23
C LYS A 563 26.45 -26.92 -22.65
N GLY A 564 26.73 -26.41 -21.46
CA GLY A 564 25.90 -25.43 -20.79
C GLY A 564 24.74 -26.05 -20.03
N LYS A 565 23.92 -25.16 -19.47
CA LYS A 565 22.73 -25.51 -18.69
C LYS A 565 21.48 -25.06 -19.46
N HIS A 566 20.52 -25.96 -19.58
CA HIS A 566 19.35 -25.81 -20.44
C HIS A 566 18.09 -26.29 -19.73
N PHE A 567 16.94 -25.69 -20.05
CA PHE A 567 15.64 -26.05 -19.49
C PHE A 567 14.60 -26.25 -20.60
N TRP A 568 13.66 -27.18 -20.46
CA TRP A 568 12.49 -27.25 -21.33
C TRP A 568 11.29 -27.79 -20.57
N ALA A 569 10.09 -27.45 -21.02
CA ALA A 569 8.85 -27.81 -20.36
C ALA A 569 7.84 -28.41 -21.35
N PHE A 570 6.98 -29.29 -20.84
CA PHE A 570 5.96 -29.98 -21.63
C PHE A 570 4.82 -30.47 -20.74
N HIS A 571 3.68 -30.72 -21.36
CA HIS A 571 2.49 -31.30 -20.76
C HIS A 571 2.34 -32.76 -21.19
N VAL A 572 1.82 -33.58 -20.27
CA VAL A 572 1.39 -34.96 -20.57
C VAL A 572 -0.12 -35.00 -20.53
N GLU A 573 -0.72 -35.54 -21.59
CA GLU A 573 -2.17 -35.58 -21.72
C GLU A 573 -2.82 -36.38 -20.59
N SER A 574 -3.98 -35.91 -20.13
CA SER A 574 -4.67 -36.47 -18.95
C SER A 574 -5.08 -37.94 -19.12
N TYR A 575 -5.31 -38.36 -20.37
CA TYR A 575 -5.66 -39.74 -20.73
C TYR A 575 -4.44 -40.66 -20.84
N SER A 576 -3.23 -40.13 -20.67
CA SER A 576 -2.00 -40.89 -20.87
C SER A 576 -1.84 -42.01 -19.84
N TYR A 577 -1.68 -43.24 -20.34
CA TYR A 577 -1.47 -44.42 -19.50
C TYR A 577 -0.10 -44.35 -18.79
N LEU A 578 0.99 -44.38 -19.58
CA LEU A 578 2.35 -44.28 -19.05
C LEU A 578 3.29 -43.65 -20.08
N VAL A 579 4.10 -42.70 -19.63
CA VAL A 579 5.12 -41.99 -20.40
C VAL A 579 6.42 -41.98 -19.61
N LYS A 580 7.56 -42.19 -20.28
CA LYS A 580 8.87 -41.93 -19.71
C LYS A 580 9.48 -40.70 -20.35
N VAL A 581 10.05 -39.83 -19.52
CA VAL A 581 10.61 -38.54 -19.98
C VAL A 581 11.95 -38.28 -19.32
N GLY A 582 12.85 -37.62 -20.03
CA GLY A 582 14.18 -37.32 -19.51
C GLY A 582 15.17 -36.98 -20.61
N VAL A 583 16.41 -37.43 -20.41
CA VAL A 583 17.54 -37.18 -21.31
C VAL A 583 18.25 -38.46 -21.66
N ALA A 584 18.78 -38.54 -22.88
CA ALA A 584 19.60 -39.67 -23.34
C ALA A 584 20.74 -39.20 -24.24
N SER A 585 21.91 -39.83 -24.10
CA SER A 585 23.04 -39.60 -24.98
C SER A 585 22.81 -40.24 -26.35
N ASN A 586 23.46 -39.69 -27.38
CA ASN A 586 23.47 -40.29 -28.72
C ASN A 586 23.94 -41.77 -28.71
N THR A 587 24.92 -42.12 -27.86
CA THR A 587 25.41 -43.50 -27.74
C THR A 587 24.32 -44.45 -27.25
N LYS A 588 23.49 -44.01 -26.29
CA LYS A 588 22.36 -44.81 -25.79
C LYS A 588 21.19 -44.86 -26.77
N LEU A 589 20.95 -43.77 -27.50
CA LEU A 589 19.90 -43.72 -28.53
C LEU A 589 20.18 -44.71 -29.66
N GLN A 590 21.43 -44.88 -30.08
CA GLN A 590 21.78 -45.90 -31.08
C GLN A 590 21.39 -47.31 -30.63
N GLU A 591 21.59 -47.65 -29.35
CA GLU A 591 21.18 -48.94 -28.78
C GLU A 591 19.66 -49.09 -28.74
N TRP A 592 18.91 -48.06 -28.33
CA TRP A 592 17.45 -48.10 -28.24
C TRP A 592 16.77 -48.20 -29.61
N LEU A 593 17.36 -47.58 -30.64
CA LEU A 593 16.75 -47.46 -31.97
C LEU A 593 17.17 -48.59 -32.94
N HIS A 594 18.36 -49.19 -32.78
CA HIS A 594 18.85 -50.23 -33.71
C HIS A 594 18.53 -51.66 -33.29
N ASN A 595 18.05 -51.90 -32.05
CA ASN A 595 17.70 -53.23 -31.58
C ASN A 595 16.20 -53.32 -31.19
N PRO A 596 15.29 -53.53 -32.16
CA PRO A 596 13.85 -53.62 -31.89
C PRO A 596 13.41 -54.98 -31.34
N ARG A 597 14.34 -55.90 -31.05
CA ARG A 597 14.04 -57.22 -30.47
C ARG A 597 14.34 -57.23 -28.98
N ASP A 598 13.30 -57.44 -28.19
CA ASP A 598 13.35 -57.87 -26.80
C ASP A 598 14.31 -57.09 -25.90
N VAL A 599 14.02 -55.81 -25.65
CA VAL A 599 14.29 -55.30 -24.30
C VAL A 599 13.15 -55.80 -23.44
N THR A 600 13.31 -57.03 -22.95
CA THR A 600 12.79 -57.43 -21.65
C THR A 600 12.77 -56.20 -20.76
N SER A 601 11.61 -55.88 -20.17
CA SER A 601 11.55 -55.10 -18.92
C SER A 601 12.83 -55.39 -18.14
N PRO A 602 13.61 -54.38 -17.69
CA PRO A 602 14.66 -54.67 -16.73
C PRO A 602 13.95 -55.45 -15.62
N ARG A 603 14.17 -56.76 -15.56
CA ARG A 603 13.74 -57.60 -14.46
C ARG A 603 14.61 -57.16 -13.29
N TYR A 604 14.24 -56.04 -12.71
CA TYR A 604 14.51 -55.63 -11.35
C TYR A 604 13.18 -55.35 -10.66
N GLU A 605 12.20 -56.19 -10.94
CA GLU A 605 11.30 -56.70 -9.93
C GLU A 605 11.33 -58.23 -10.05
N GLN A 606 12.19 -58.87 -9.26
CA GLN A 606 11.80 -60.14 -8.61
C GLN A 606 11.11 -59.67 -7.32
N ASP A 607 9.80 -59.50 -7.35
CA ASP A 607 8.75 -60.53 -7.31
C ASP A 607 8.63 -61.15 -5.91
N SER A 608 7.38 -61.46 -5.54
CA SER A 608 6.96 -62.55 -4.66
C SER A 608 8.05 -63.14 -3.77
N GLY A 609 7.86 -63.00 -2.45
CA GLY A 609 8.78 -63.50 -1.45
C GLY A 609 9.32 -64.89 -1.74
N HIS A 610 10.62 -64.97 -2.01
CA HIS A 610 11.44 -66.13 -1.70
C HIS A 610 12.90 -65.71 -1.57
N ASP A 611 13.46 -66.11 -0.45
CA ASP A 611 14.82 -65.93 0.03
C ASP A 611 15.82 -66.64 -0.92
N SER A 612 16.82 -65.93 -1.45
CA SER A 612 18.10 -66.48 -1.95
C SER A 612 19.10 -65.36 -2.23
N GLY A 613 20.25 -65.42 -1.55
CA GLY A 613 21.34 -64.44 -1.65
C GLY A 613 22.30 -64.66 -2.82
N SER A 614 23.33 -63.79 -2.85
CA SER A 614 24.42 -63.62 -3.85
C SER A 614 23.94 -63.10 -5.21
N GLU A 615 24.48 -62.03 -5.81
CA GLU A 615 25.88 -61.57 -5.89
C GLU A 615 26.02 -60.03 -6.02
N ASP A 616 27.14 -59.50 -5.53
CA ASP A 616 27.54 -58.10 -5.61
C ASP A 616 27.79 -57.62 -7.06
N THR A 617 27.04 -56.61 -7.51
CA THR A 617 27.50 -55.70 -8.58
C THR A 617 27.35 -54.26 -8.13
N CYS A 618 28.48 -53.66 -7.80
CA CYS A 618 28.70 -52.23 -7.59
C CYS A 618 28.18 -51.42 -8.80
N PHE A 619 27.03 -50.73 -8.65
CA PHE A 619 26.54 -49.74 -9.63
C PHE A 619 26.95 -48.33 -9.19
N ASP A 620 28.23 -48.01 -9.37
CA ASP A 620 28.79 -46.67 -9.23
C ASP A 620 29.30 -46.21 -10.60
N SER A 621 28.51 -45.40 -11.31
CA SER A 621 28.87 -44.50 -12.42
C SER A 621 27.61 -43.93 -13.06
N SER A 622 27.62 -42.64 -13.34
CA SER A 622 26.52 -41.92 -14.00
C SER A 622 26.11 -42.62 -15.31
N GLN A 623 24.83 -42.99 -15.44
CA GLN A 623 24.31 -43.59 -16.67
C GLN A 623 24.26 -42.54 -17.80
N PRO A 624 24.43 -42.93 -19.08
CA PRO A 624 24.37 -42.02 -20.22
C PRO A 624 22.94 -41.60 -20.59
N PHE A 625 21.98 -41.82 -19.69
CA PHE A 625 20.59 -41.41 -19.81
C PHE A 625 19.97 -41.32 -18.41
N THR A 626 18.86 -40.61 -18.28
CA THR A 626 18.02 -40.62 -17.08
C THR A 626 16.59 -40.35 -17.50
N LEU A 627 15.67 -41.27 -17.16
CA LEU A 627 14.24 -41.17 -17.44
C LEU A 627 13.44 -41.34 -16.15
N ILE A 628 12.39 -40.53 -15.99
CA ILE A 628 11.36 -40.70 -14.96
C ILE A 628 10.07 -41.20 -15.59
N THR A 629 9.20 -41.82 -14.81
CA THR A 629 7.92 -42.35 -15.29
C THR A 629 6.76 -41.49 -14.82
N LEU A 630 5.87 -41.15 -15.75
CA LEU A 630 4.66 -40.36 -15.58
C LEU A 630 3.47 -41.17 -16.06
N GLY A 631 2.35 -41.12 -15.36
CA GLY A 631 1.15 -41.83 -15.80
C GLY A 631 0.15 -42.00 -14.70
N MET A 632 -1.11 -42.22 -15.05
CA MET A 632 -2.19 -42.41 -14.07
C MET A 632 -2.28 -41.26 -13.04
N LYS A 633 -2.02 -40.02 -13.48
CA LYS A 633 -1.94 -38.79 -12.65
C LYS A 633 -0.86 -38.84 -11.54
N LYS A 634 0.17 -39.66 -11.71
CA LYS A 634 1.27 -39.85 -10.76
C LYS A 634 2.64 -39.70 -11.44
N LEU A 635 3.58 -39.14 -10.69
CA LEU A 635 5.00 -39.08 -11.01
C LEU A 635 5.74 -40.11 -10.16
N PHE A 636 6.52 -40.99 -10.79
CA PHE A 636 7.28 -42.04 -10.12
C PHE A 636 8.78 -41.73 -10.13
N ILE A 637 9.34 -41.52 -8.94
CA ILE A 637 10.77 -41.24 -8.76
C ILE A 637 11.56 -42.57 -8.68
N PRO A 638 12.58 -42.78 -9.54
CA PRO A 638 13.42 -44.00 -9.50
C PRO A 638 14.19 -44.16 -8.17
N LYS A 639 14.34 -45.40 -7.68
CA LYS A 639 15.16 -45.71 -6.48
C LYS A 639 16.64 -45.35 -6.72
N ALA A 640 17.26 -44.70 -5.72
CA ALA A 640 18.71 -44.53 -5.66
C ALA A 640 19.35 -45.72 -4.92
N PRO A 641 20.55 -46.18 -5.32
CA PRO A 641 21.18 -47.36 -4.75
C PRO A 641 21.65 -47.21 -3.29
N THR A 642 21.69 -45.99 -2.74
CA THR A 642 22.29 -45.70 -1.41
C THR A 642 21.35 -45.05 -0.37
N ALA A 643 20.04 -44.96 -0.63
CA ALA A 643 19.13 -44.28 0.30
C ALA A 643 18.66 -45.19 1.45
N SER A 644 18.81 -44.71 2.70
CA SER A 644 18.27 -45.32 3.93
C SER A 644 16.72 -45.33 3.92
N LYS A 645 16.15 -46.17 4.79
CA LYS A 645 14.72 -46.56 4.92
C LYS A 645 13.73 -45.44 5.28
N ASP A 646 13.91 -44.19 4.87
CA ASP A 646 12.87 -43.15 5.01
C ASP A 646 12.02 -43.03 3.74
N SER A 647 10.85 -43.65 3.80
CA SER A 647 9.83 -43.71 2.75
C SER A 647 8.91 -42.50 2.78
N ALA A 648 9.44 -41.31 2.51
CA ALA A 648 8.60 -40.13 2.23
C ALA A 648 8.36 -40.00 0.71
N ASN A 649 7.14 -40.33 0.28
CA ASN A 649 6.51 -40.12 -1.03
C ASN A 649 7.40 -40.21 -2.30
N ARG A 650 7.76 -41.45 -2.69
CA ARG A 650 8.34 -41.77 -4.02
C ARG A 650 7.38 -41.58 -5.19
N ILE A 651 6.10 -41.43 -4.88
CA ILE A 651 5.02 -41.18 -5.81
C ILE A 651 4.51 -39.79 -5.50
N LEU A 652 4.68 -38.87 -6.43
CA LEU A 652 4.18 -37.50 -6.33
C LEU A 652 2.93 -37.34 -7.19
N PRO A 653 2.01 -36.42 -6.85
CA PRO A 653 0.97 -36.01 -7.80
C PRO A 653 1.65 -35.48 -9.07
N MET A 654 1.11 -35.84 -10.23
CA MET A 654 1.63 -35.34 -11.51
C MET A 654 1.34 -33.84 -11.63
N PRO A 655 2.35 -32.97 -11.82
CA PRO A 655 2.14 -31.57 -12.13
C PRO A 655 1.36 -31.39 -13.45
N SER A 656 0.72 -30.24 -13.64
CA SER A 656 0.12 -29.87 -14.92
C SER A 656 1.19 -29.76 -16.00
N CYS A 657 2.27 -29.02 -15.71
CA CYS A 657 3.42 -28.87 -16.60
C CYS A 657 4.71 -29.38 -15.95
N ILE A 658 5.51 -30.13 -16.71
CA ILE A 658 6.75 -30.74 -16.23
C ILE A 658 7.94 -30.11 -16.92
N GLY A 659 8.89 -29.65 -16.12
CA GLY A 659 10.16 -29.07 -16.57
C GLY A 659 11.32 -30.04 -16.42
N ILE A 660 12.25 -30.04 -17.36
CA ILE A 660 13.53 -30.75 -17.25
C ILE A 660 14.65 -29.73 -17.41
N CYS A 661 15.58 -29.71 -16.45
CA CYS A 661 16.81 -28.93 -16.53
C CYS A 661 18.01 -29.86 -16.67
N LEU A 662 18.75 -29.74 -17.76
CA LEU A 662 20.01 -30.45 -17.99
C LEU A 662 21.18 -29.49 -17.79
N ASP A 663 22.08 -29.83 -16.89
CA ASP A 663 23.35 -29.15 -16.65
C ASP A 663 24.47 -30.04 -17.16
N CYS A 664 24.85 -29.86 -18.44
CA CYS A 664 25.91 -30.66 -19.06
C CYS A 664 27.28 -30.41 -18.42
N ASP A 665 27.51 -29.19 -17.93
CA ASP A 665 28.79 -28.79 -17.34
C ASP A 665 29.01 -29.46 -15.99
N ARG A 666 27.94 -29.69 -15.22
CA ARG A 666 27.98 -30.39 -13.92
C ARG A 666 27.55 -31.85 -13.97
N GLY A 667 27.13 -32.35 -15.13
CA GLY A 667 26.67 -33.73 -15.32
C GLY A 667 25.37 -34.06 -14.59
N LYS A 668 24.44 -33.11 -14.48
CA LYS A 668 23.23 -33.26 -13.67
C LYS A 668 21.96 -33.02 -14.48
N VAL A 669 20.90 -33.76 -14.13
CA VAL A 669 19.55 -33.51 -14.62
C VAL A 669 18.57 -33.35 -13.47
N GLY A 670 17.78 -32.29 -13.52
CA GLY A 670 16.71 -31.99 -12.57
C GLY A 670 15.35 -32.02 -13.26
N PHE A 671 14.34 -32.52 -12.55
CA PHE A 671 12.94 -32.57 -12.94
C PHE A 671 12.16 -31.61 -12.04
N TYR A 672 11.36 -30.76 -12.64
CA TYR A 672 10.69 -29.63 -12.00
C TYR A 672 9.20 -29.68 -12.24
N ASP A 673 8.44 -29.19 -11.27
CA ASP A 673 7.11 -28.66 -11.49
C ASP A 673 7.31 -27.31 -12.18
N ALA A 674 6.95 -27.21 -13.46
CA ALA A 674 7.20 -26.03 -14.27
C ALA A 674 6.28 -24.86 -13.92
N ASP A 675 5.10 -25.13 -13.36
CA ASP A 675 4.14 -24.07 -13.00
C ASP A 675 4.67 -23.24 -11.82
N HIS A 676 5.33 -23.90 -10.86
CA HIS A 676 5.89 -23.25 -9.66
C HIS A 676 7.43 -23.17 -9.66
N MET A 677 8.09 -23.62 -10.74
CA MET A 677 9.55 -23.80 -10.85
C MET A 677 10.18 -24.51 -9.64
N LYS A 678 9.50 -25.53 -9.12
CA LYS A 678 9.95 -26.28 -7.94
C LYS A 678 10.65 -27.57 -8.37
N CYS A 679 11.90 -27.76 -7.93
CA CYS A 679 12.63 -28.99 -8.19
C CYS A 679 11.97 -30.18 -7.45
N LEU A 680 11.58 -31.21 -8.19
CA LEU A 680 10.95 -32.44 -7.70
C LEU A 680 11.97 -33.55 -7.49
N TYR A 681 12.94 -33.69 -8.42
CA TYR A 681 13.94 -34.75 -8.38
C TYR A 681 15.20 -34.32 -9.14
N GLU A 682 16.40 -34.61 -8.62
CA GLU A 682 17.67 -34.37 -9.31
C GLU A 682 18.54 -35.64 -9.28
N ARG A 683 19.24 -35.92 -10.38
CA ARG A 683 20.16 -37.06 -10.50
C ARG A 683 21.40 -36.71 -11.34
N GLN A 684 22.50 -37.42 -11.08
CA GLN A 684 23.69 -37.40 -11.93
C GLN A 684 23.47 -38.19 -13.23
N VAL A 685 23.94 -37.65 -14.35
CA VAL A 685 23.86 -38.22 -15.70
C VAL A 685 25.19 -38.00 -16.43
N ASP A 686 25.64 -38.99 -17.20
CA ASP A 686 26.86 -38.86 -17.99
C ASP A 686 26.58 -38.03 -19.25
N CYS A 687 27.23 -36.86 -19.33
CA CYS A 687 27.15 -35.91 -20.44
C CYS A 687 28.38 -35.95 -21.36
N SER A 688 29.08 -37.10 -21.42
CA SER A 688 30.27 -37.30 -22.27
C SER A 688 29.99 -37.17 -23.79
N GLY A 689 28.74 -37.34 -24.22
CA GLY A 689 28.30 -37.18 -25.61
C GLY A 689 27.15 -36.17 -25.77
N THR A 690 26.66 -35.99 -27.00
CA THR A 690 25.49 -35.15 -27.26
C THR A 690 24.25 -35.74 -26.59
N MET A 691 23.61 -34.95 -25.72
CA MET A 691 22.41 -35.31 -24.98
C MET A 691 21.17 -34.79 -25.69
N TYR A 692 20.11 -35.59 -25.74
CA TYR A 692 18.84 -35.22 -26.36
C TYR A 692 17.70 -35.29 -25.34
N PRO A 693 16.71 -34.38 -25.42
CA PRO A 693 15.41 -34.60 -24.81
C PRO A 693 14.83 -35.92 -25.33
N ALA A 694 14.49 -36.84 -24.43
CA ALA A 694 14.07 -38.18 -24.78
C ALA A 694 12.73 -38.53 -24.10
N PHE A 695 11.83 -39.10 -24.89
CA PHE A 695 10.48 -39.44 -24.51
C PHE A 695 10.18 -40.88 -24.94
N ALA A 696 9.41 -41.60 -24.14
CA ALA A 696 8.93 -42.93 -24.50
C ALA A 696 7.47 -43.08 -24.09
N LEU A 697 6.61 -43.38 -25.05
CA LEU A 697 5.17 -43.49 -24.85
C LEU A 697 4.78 -44.97 -24.76
N MET A 698 3.86 -45.30 -23.84
CA MET A 698 3.32 -46.65 -23.67
C MET A 698 1.79 -46.60 -23.62
N GLY A 699 1.15 -47.36 -24.52
CA GLY A 699 -0.31 -47.38 -24.63
C GLY A 699 -0.85 -46.06 -25.20
N SER A 700 -2.12 -45.73 -24.91
CA SER A 700 -2.66 -44.41 -25.28
C SER A 700 -1.99 -43.34 -24.42
N ALA A 701 -1.10 -42.55 -25.01
CA ALA A 701 -0.42 -41.45 -24.34
C ALA A 701 -0.15 -40.30 -25.31
N GLY A 702 -0.13 -39.07 -24.79
CA GLY A 702 0.11 -37.84 -25.55
C GLY A 702 1.04 -36.90 -24.80
N ILE A 703 1.95 -36.25 -25.52
CA ILE A 703 2.88 -35.25 -24.99
C ILE A 703 2.83 -34.00 -25.87
N HIS A 704 2.73 -32.84 -25.23
CA HIS A 704 2.67 -31.55 -25.88
C HIS A 704 3.79 -30.64 -25.35
N LEU A 705 4.65 -30.14 -26.22
CA LEU A 705 5.69 -29.17 -25.84
C LEU A 705 5.04 -27.83 -25.50
N GLU A 706 5.62 -27.12 -24.53
CA GLU A 706 5.22 -25.74 -24.21
C GLU A 706 5.58 -24.79 -25.35
N GLU A 707 4.76 -23.76 -25.56
CA GLU A 707 4.96 -22.81 -26.67
C GLU A 707 6.34 -22.16 -26.61
N ALA A 708 6.82 -21.81 -25.42
CA ALA A 708 8.16 -21.26 -25.17
C ALA A 708 9.33 -22.18 -25.61
N VAL A 709 9.11 -23.50 -25.67
CA VAL A 709 10.10 -24.45 -26.20
C VAL A 709 10.13 -24.38 -27.73
N THR A 710 9.00 -24.09 -28.36
CA THR A 710 8.84 -24.10 -29.82
C THR A 710 8.98 -22.70 -30.45
N GLU A 711 9.09 -21.65 -29.64
CA GLU A 711 9.06 -20.22 -30.04
C GLU A 711 10.01 -19.89 -31.20
N LYS A 712 11.27 -20.36 -31.15
CA LYS A 712 12.27 -20.13 -32.21
C LYS A 712 11.88 -20.69 -33.59
N TYR A 713 10.97 -21.65 -33.65
CA TYR A 713 10.51 -22.27 -34.89
C TYR A 713 9.20 -21.65 -35.41
N LEU A 714 8.45 -20.98 -34.54
CA LEU A 714 7.22 -20.27 -34.91
C LEU A 714 7.54 -18.93 -35.58
N GLU A 715 8.58 -18.22 -35.13
CA GLU A 715 9.04 -16.96 -35.76
C GLU A 715 9.43 -17.15 -37.25
N TYR A 716 9.92 -18.33 -37.64
CA TYR A 716 10.27 -18.63 -39.04
C TYR A 716 9.07 -18.99 -39.93
N GLN A 717 7.89 -19.28 -39.37
CA GLN A 717 6.69 -19.64 -40.14
C GLN A 717 5.78 -18.44 -40.46
N ASP A 718 5.87 -17.34 -39.72
CA ASP A 718 5.11 -16.11 -40.00
C ASP A 718 5.74 -15.24 -41.11
N ASP A 719 7.00 -15.52 -41.50
CA ASP A 719 7.74 -14.85 -42.58
C ASP A 719 7.69 -15.59 -43.94
N MET A 720 6.85 -16.65 -44.06
CA MET A 720 6.59 -17.43 -45.30
C MET A 720 5.11 -17.36 -45.67
#